data_AF-A0A8J8SBK1-F1
#
_entry.id   AF-A0A8J8SBK1-F1
#
_cell.length_a   1.000
_cell.length_b   1.000
_cell.length_c   1.000
_cell.angle_alpha   90.00
_cell.angle_beta   90.00
_cell.angle_gamma   90.00
#
_symmetry.space_group_name_H-M   'P 1'
#
loop_
_entity.id
_entity.type
_entity.pdbx_description
1 polymer ?
#
loop_
_entity_poly.entity_id
_entity_poly.type
_entity_poly.pdbx_seq_one_letter_code
_entity_poly.pdbx_strand_id
1 'polypeptide(L)'
;MKRKRIRGTKVLVLSFVLMFLQVFGVFMPVSAKEVTNGEEQQELTASGVADTMDSNMTTISSNQMTVIIDKNFPRVEKYQMASGEVMYGQESSLDSIKINGVNYKPQVDFLKLNDNQAEYTLNITDIDVVITIRMEVVDNKLLFDVIGILENGNTLVKNIEIPNHSLLAAHSNQEGAAFAGTRMYNAVSGSGDVFTSVENTVAVDNQPLNYMYAIINTNQLAGTIWTNALPDYSSDRDNERIKKQTVGKTGYYSTGIWSASWLYRPDKIDEVEPLPSVKVIITGNANDDDCVDWQDGAVVFREIMNNPKFSEKVPDLLIHRIPFNFASQATNPFLKTLDETKRLYLATDGLGQFVELKGYQSEGHDSAHPDYAGHIGIRQGGACDMNTLIDEGHKYNGFFGVHISATGAHPEAYAFDNELVNINKPGWDWLDPSYDFDKPTMRREATTNNRLNRFRALKEEVPNLDFIYADAWFENGWNGRRLAREINSLGWAMTTEFPNTLEEDSIWYHWAVDYNYGGQDMKGFNSKIARFIRNHQKDTWIARNELLGGSEVTDYEGWQGSKNFDNAIKVVFEVNMPTKYLQHFPIIEWESDTINFTDNVSVSNKTGSKIITKDGIKVLEGSKYLLPWDPSTEEKLYHYNKNGGTSTWKLPLSYEGLDTVKLYKLTDQGREFIEDIQVIQGQITINANPATPYVVYKQDAQVHEAVDFGQGTLIKDPGFNNGNLDDYTVTGEGVSVKRNDSSQYELVIENGSGATISQEITGLSEGTYAASVYVEVKGNRRASICVMTSDGNDVSNYTDNSIANNYILADSKNNTKMQRMRVLFDVPSGSDSATIYLKTEAGTATVIFDDLRVVKTKRVAKGEDVYFAEDFENIVQGIYPFVKGSAGGVNDPRTHLSELHAPYTQKGWNQKEIDDVINGNWSLKAHKESAGLVYQTIPQNLRFAEGQCYEVTFVYETNADGAYEFVIGDGETQIYTKPIKFADEPTQFTKSFQASNSGDSFIGIKCVNGNSSDFVLDDLVIKEIEYLPSEPTEITPVDLSKVSQSNMTATATSQETWDPASNAIDGDKGTLWHTKWDLSDSLPQSITLNLNDTYRINKVEMQPRTSQYNGIISKYRLYVSNDGIDYRKIGEGNWDVNYDAKTINFNETEAKYVKLEAIEGYGGWASVAELYVYRNEVSIVETAPIEVATRVGYAPTLPVELPTRLSDDSIMDLPIAWDGIDRDNYMKEGTFIVEGHVNGSEIIVTATITVK
;
A
#
# COMPACT_ATOMS: atom_id res chain seq x y z
N MET A 1 -38.50 -20.75 -16.25
CA MET A 1 -39.31 -21.93 -16.65
C MET A 1 -39.00 -22.29 -18.11
N LYS A 2 -38.54 -23.52 -18.37
CA LYS A 2 -38.47 -24.28 -19.65
C LYS A 2 -37.56 -23.83 -20.84
N ARG A 3 -36.41 -24.52 -20.92
CA ARG A 3 -35.69 -25.18 -22.05
C ARG A 3 -36.23 -25.08 -23.50
N LYS A 4 -35.34 -24.84 -24.48
CA LYS A 4 -34.79 -25.81 -25.49
C LYS A 4 -34.19 -25.13 -26.74
N ARG A 5 -33.00 -25.57 -27.21
CA ARG A 5 -32.52 -25.66 -28.62
C ARG A 5 -31.22 -26.50 -28.59
N ILE A 6 -31.13 -27.76 -29.07
CA ILE A 6 -31.06 -28.42 -30.41
C ILE A 6 -29.73 -28.21 -31.19
N ARG A 7 -29.16 -29.36 -31.63
CA ARG A 7 -28.12 -29.69 -32.64
C ARG A 7 -26.70 -29.86 -32.08
N GLY A 8 -25.87 -30.84 -32.46
CA GLY A 8 -25.98 -31.93 -33.44
C GLY A 8 -24.60 -32.27 -34.07
N THR A 9 -24.08 -33.47 -33.76
CA THR A 9 -23.34 -34.44 -34.63
C THR A 9 -21.96 -34.11 -35.27
N LYS A 10 -20.89 -34.87 -34.90
CA LYS A 10 -20.14 -35.93 -35.68
C LYS A 10 -18.61 -36.03 -35.39
N VAL A 11 -18.17 -37.29 -35.10
CA VAL A 11 -16.99 -38.08 -35.63
C VAL A 11 -15.55 -37.55 -35.37
N LEU A 12 -14.74 -38.18 -34.49
CA LEU A 12 -13.64 -39.20 -34.69
C LEU A 12 -12.44 -38.68 -35.54
N VAL A 13 -11.13 -38.73 -35.21
CA VAL A 13 -10.25 -39.42 -34.23
C VAL A 13 -8.99 -38.56 -34.02
N LEU A 14 -8.48 -38.57 -32.78
CA LEU A 14 -7.22 -37.98 -32.33
C LEU A 14 -6.16 -39.08 -32.09
N SER A 15 -4.88 -38.71 -32.07
CA SER A 15 -3.80 -39.49 -31.44
C SER A 15 -2.89 -38.57 -30.64
N PHE A 16 -2.27 -39.18 -29.61
CA PHE A 16 -1.29 -38.68 -28.64
C PHE A 16 -1.83 -37.91 -27.43
N VAL A 17 -1.41 -38.15 -26.17
CA VAL A 17 -0.94 -39.29 -25.35
C VAL A 17 -0.59 -38.68 -23.96
N LEU A 18 -0.66 -39.50 -22.89
CA LEU A 18 -0.23 -39.25 -21.49
C LEU A 18 -1.15 -38.29 -20.69
N MET A 19 -1.54 -38.52 -19.42
CA MET A 19 -1.17 -39.46 -18.35
C MET A 19 -2.24 -39.30 -17.22
N PHE A 20 -2.65 -40.36 -16.50
CA PHE A 20 -2.94 -40.41 -15.03
C PHE A 20 -3.64 -41.72 -14.60
N LEU A 21 -3.42 -42.07 -13.32
CA LEU A 21 -3.64 -43.32 -12.54
C LEU A 21 -5.01 -44.06 -12.64
N GLN A 22 -5.01 -45.39 -12.41
CA GLN A 22 -5.50 -46.05 -11.16
C GLN A 22 -5.69 -47.60 -11.23
N VAL A 23 -5.13 -48.27 -10.20
CA VAL A 23 -5.61 -49.41 -9.36
C VAL A 23 -5.98 -50.81 -9.95
N PHE A 24 -5.47 -51.81 -9.21
CA PHE A 24 -5.86 -53.23 -9.01
C PHE A 24 -5.00 -54.31 -9.69
N GLY A 25 -4.24 -55.04 -8.87
CA GLY A 25 -3.56 -56.29 -9.23
C GLY A 25 -3.42 -57.21 -8.02
N VAL A 26 -4.27 -58.23 -7.96
CA VAL A 26 -4.27 -59.32 -6.96
C VAL A 26 -3.27 -60.40 -7.36
N PHE A 27 -2.57 -60.94 -6.36
CA PHE A 27 -1.56 -62.00 -6.40
C PHE A 27 -2.02 -63.38 -6.93
N MET A 28 -1.05 -64.16 -7.47
CA MET A 28 -0.66 -65.55 -7.09
C MET A 28 -0.10 -66.41 -8.26
N PRO A 29 0.71 -67.48 -8.03
CA PRO A 29 2.16 -67.46 -8.30
C PRO A 29 2.65 -68.62 -9.19
N VAL A 30 3.93 -68.62 -9.59
CA VAL A 30 4.61 -69.84 -10.11
C VAL A 30 6.01 -69.98 -9.52
N SER A 31 6.23 -71.21 -9.04
CA SER A 31 7.40 -71.85 -8.42
C SER A 31 8.73 -71.70 -9.18
N ALA A 32 9.82 -71.63 -8.41
CA ALA A 32 11.13 -72.12 -8.83
C ALA A 32 11.67 -73.13 -7.80
N LYS A 33 12.16 -74.26 -8.33
CA LYS A 33 12.80 -75.36 -7.62
C LYS A 33 14.32 -75.13 -7.52
N GLU A 34 14.85 -75.69 -6.44
CA GLU A 34 16.23 -75.85 -5.97
C GLU A 34 17.28 -76.27 -7.02
N VAL A 35 18.57 -75.96 -6.78
CA VAL A 35 19.57 -76.93 -6.24
C VAL A 35 20.90 -76.21 -5.90
N THR A 36 21.56 -76.80 -4.91
CA THR A 36 22.61 -76.46 -3.93
C THR A 36 24.07 -76.32 -4.39
N ASN A 37 24.86 -75.59 -3.58
CA ASN A 37 26.14 -75.93 -2.90
C ASN A 37 26.79 -74.60 -2.43
N GLY A 38 27.39 -74.37 -1.26
CA GLY A 38 27.92 -75.18 -0.14
C GLY A 38 29.17 -74.44 0.40
N GLU A 39 29.35 -74.37 1.73
CA GLU A 39 30.50 -73.85 2.52
C GLU A 39 30.60 -72.31 2.69
N GLU A 40 30.89 -71.70 3.83
CA GLU A 40 31.18 -72.07 5.23
C GLU A 40 30.94 -70.75 6.02
N GLN A 41 30.11 -70.74 7.07
CA GLN A 41 30.07 -69.64 8.02
C GLN A 41 30.37 -70.18 9.41
N GLN A 42 31.50 -69.71 9.95
CA GLN A 42 31.88 -69.86 11.34
C GLN A 42 30.80 -69.22 12.23
N GLU A 43 30.22 -70.05 13.10
CA GLU A 43 29.50 -69.60 14.29
C GLU A 43 30.45 -68.79 15.19
N LEU A 44 30.16 -67.50 15.34
CA LEU A 44 30.53 -66.73 16.51
C LEU A 44 29.29 -66.63 17.41
N THR A 45 29.25 -67.51 18.40
CA THR A 45 28.29 -67.48 19.49
C THR A 45 28.42 -66.20 20.29
N ALA A 46 27.44 -65.31 20.21
CA ALA A 46 27.23 -64.25 21.20
C ALA A 46 26.48 -64.84 22.40
N SER A 47 27.23 -65.13 23.47
CA SER A 47 26.67 -65.52 24.77
C SER A 47 26.23 -64.29 25.58
N GLY A 48 24.99 -64.32 26.09
CA GLY A 48 24.48 -63.52 27.21
C GLY A 48 24.12 -62.08 26.83
N VAL A 49 22.86 -61.68 26.69
CA VAL A 49 21.81 -61.57 27.71
C VAL A 49 20.48 -61.85 27.02
N ALA A 50 19.67 -62.74 27.59
CA ALA A 50 18.26 -62.83 27.21
C ALA A 50 17.55 -61.61 27.82
N ASP A 51 17.40 -60.53 27.06
CA ASP A 51 16.45 -59.49 27.40
C ASP A 51 15.05 -60.05 27.15
N THR A 52 14.35 -60.38 28.23
CA THR A 52 12.92 -60.65 28.19
C THR A 52 12.22 -59.36 27.82
N MET A 53 12.05 -59.11 26.51
CA MET A 53 11.21 -58.03 26.00
C MET A 53 9.84 -58.12 26.70
N ASP A 54 9.34 -57.02 27.25
CA ASP A 54 8.02 -56.99 27.88
C ASP A 54 7.00 -57.59 26.91
N SER A 55 6.17 -58.52 27.39
CA SER A 55 5.11 -59.14 26.62
C SER A 55 4.17 -58.13 25.93
N ASN A 56 4.10 -56.90 26.45
CA ASN A 56 3.33 -55.80 25.88
C ASN A 56 4.03 -55.07 24.73
N MET A 57 5.32 -55.29 24.48
CA MET A 57 6.07 -54.62 23.42
C MET A 57 6.16 -55.50 22.15
N THR A 58 6.40 -54.85 21.01
CA THR A 58 6.71 -55.49 19.72
C THR A 58 7.60 -54.59 18.88
N THR A 59 8.12 -55.09 17.77
CA THR A 59 8.90 -54.30 16.81
C THR A 59 8.16 -54.07 15.50
N ILE A 60 8.44 -52.94 14.86
CA ILE A 60 8.29 -52.70 13.42
C ILE A 60 9.64 -52.20 12.86
N SER A 61 10.02 -52.62 11.65
CA SER A 61 11.39 -52.44 11.15
C SER A 61 11.46 -52.17 9.64
N SER A 62 12.48 -51.42 9.23
CA SER A 62 13.01 -51.37 7.86
C SER A 62 14.38 -52.06 7.81
N ASN A 63 15.09 -51.92 6.68
CA ASN A 63 16.49 -52.31 6.56
C ASN A 63 17.46 -51.36 7.31
N GLN A 64 17.04 -50.15 7.70
CA GLN A 64 17.90 -49.15 8.34
C GLN A 64 17.60 -48.96 9.83
N MET A 65 16.38 -49.24 10.27
CA MET A 65 15.92 -48.92 11.62
C MET A 65 14.87 -49.92 12.12
N THR A 66 14.98 -50.31 13.38
CA THR A 66 13.95 -51.05 14.12
C THR A 66 13.36 -50.16 15.20
N VAL A 67 12.03 -50.10 15.27
CA VAL A 67 11.29 -49.30 16.24
C VAL A 67 10.54 -50.23 17.18
N ILE A 68 10.75 -50.05 18.49
CA ILE A 68 10.07 -50.81 19.52
C ILE A 68 8.85 -50.03 19.99
N ILE A 69 7.68 -50.65 19.86
CA ILE A 69 6.37 -50.03 20.11
C ILE A 69 5.56 -50.84 21.12
N ASP A 70 4.72 -50.15 21.88
CA ASP A 70 3.82 -50.74 22.87
C ASP A 70 2.53 -51.22 22.19
N LYS A 71 2.02 -52.40 22.52
CA LYS A 71 0.74 -52.93 21.99
C LYS A 71 -0.46 -52.28 22.67
N ASN A 72 -0.31 -51.78 23.89
CA ASN A 72 -1.43 -51.25 24.69
C ASN A 72 -1.73 -49.77 24.39
N PHE A 73 -0.83 -49.06 23.71
CA PHE A 73 -1.02 -47.68 23.31
C PHE A 73 -0.01 -47.31 22.21
N PRO A 74 -0.35 -46.41 21.25
CA PRO A 74 0.56 -46.01 20.18
C PRO A 74 1.71 -45.10 20.69
N ARG A 75 2.66 -45.67 21.45
CA ARG A 75 3.93 -45.03 21.83
C ARG A 75 5.12 -45.83 21.30
N VAL A 76 6.21 -45.11 21.04
CA VAL A 76 7.52 -45.67 20.77
C VAL A 76 8.31 -45.70 22.08
N GLU A 77 8.91 -46.84 22.41
CA GLU A 77 9.85 -46.94 23.54
C GLU A 77 11.25 -46.49 23.12
N LYS A 78 11.76 -47.04 22.02
CA LYS A 78 13.08 -46.69 21.45
C LYS A 78 13.20 -47.05 19.97
N TYR A 79 14.17 -46.43 19.32
CA TYR A 79 14.63 -46.67 17.96
C TYR A 79 16.02 -47.28 18.01
N GLN A 80 16.26 -48.34 17.26
CA GLN A 80 17.56 -48.97 17.11
C GLN A 80 17.95 -48.94 15.63
N MET A 81 19.03 -48.24 15.31
CA MET A 81 19.58 -48.20 13.96
C MET A 81 20.20 -49.55 13.61
N ALA A 82 20.29 -49.87 12.32
CA ALA A 82 20.92 -51.11 11.85
C ALA A 82 22.40 -51.22 12.25
N SER A 83 23.06 -50.07 12.47
CA SER A 83 24.43 -49.95 12.99
C SER A 83 24.54 -50.20 14.50
N GLY A 84 23.41 -50.22 15.23
CA GLY A 84 23.31 -50.63 16.64
C GLY A 84 23.06 -49.50 17.62
N GLU A 85 23.23 -48.24 17.21
CA GLU A 85 22.99 -47.05 18.01
C GLU A 85 21.50 -46.86 18.31
N VAL A 86 21.20 -46.19 19.43
CA VAL A 86 19.85 -46.09 19.98
C VAL A 86 19.46 -44.64 20.25
N MET A 87 18.24 -44.31 19.86
CA MET A 87 17.50 -43.11 20.28
C MET A 87 16.25 -43.55 21.02
N TYR A 88 15.75 -42.74 21.96
CA TYR A 88 14.62 -43.14 22.80
C TYR A 88 13.33 -42.48 22.34
N GLY A 89 12.20 -42.97 22.85
CA GLY A 89 10.89 -42.34 22.74
C GLY A 89 10.32 -42.08 24.14
N GLN A 90 9.15 -42.62 24.42
CA GLN A 90 8.51 -42.58 25.73
C GLN A 90 8.63 -43.93 26.43
N GLU A 91 9.45 -43.99 27.46
CA GLU A 91 9.69 -45.22 28.24
C GLU A 91 8.60 -45.47 29.30
N SER A 92 7.93 -44.43 29.79
CA SER A 92 6.79 -44.59 30.71
C SER A 92 5.53 -45.01 29.95
N SER A 93 4.70 -45.84 30.56
CA SER A 93 3.42 -46.21 29.94
C SER A 93 2.56 -44.98 29.70
N LEU A 94 1.93 -44.94 28.52
CA LEU A 94 0.87 -43.99 28.19
C LEU A 94 -0.40 -44.80 28.00
N ASP A 95 -1.50 -44.30 28.54
CA ASP A 95 -2.81 -44.94 28.42
C ASP A 95 -3.94 -43.91 28.23
N SER A 96 -3.58 -42.67 27.89
CA SER A 96 -4.54 -41.58 27.74
C SER A 96 -4.32 -40.75 26.48
N ILE A 97 -5.43 -40.29 25.92
CA ILE A 97 -5.50 -39.35 24.80
C ILE A 97 -6.41 -38.20 25.23
N LYS A 98 -6.10 -36.98 24.80
CA LYS A 98 -6.91 -35.81 25.08
C LYS A 98 -7.75 -35.48 23.85
N ILE A 99 -9.07 -35.45 24.04
CA ILE A 99 -10.05 -35.05 23.03
C ILE A 99 -10.76 -33.81 23.56
N ASN A 100 -10.76 -32.72 22.79
CA ASN A 100 -11.42 -31.46 23.16
C ASN A 100 -10.97 -30.90 24.52
N GLY A 101 -9.69 -31.05 24.85
CA GLY A 101 -9.17 -30.61 26.15
C GLY A 101 -9.35 -31.62 27.30
N VAL A 102 -10.10 -32.72 27.12
CA VAL A 102 -10.44 -33.70 28.17
C VAL A 102 -9.65 -34.99 27.97
N ASN A 103 -9.02 -35.49 29.03
CA ASN A 103 -8.28 -36.76 29.00
C ASN A 103 -9.24 -37.94 29.06
N TYR A 104 -9.06 -38.89 28.14
CA TYR A 104 -9.78 -40.15 28.10
C TYR A 104 -8.80 -41.33 28.06
N LYS A 105 -9.22 -42.46 28.61
CA LYS A 105 -8.48 -43.73 28.55
C LYS A 105 -9.16 -44.67 27.54
N PRO A 106 -8.63 -44.81 26.31
CA PRO A 106 -9.25 -45.67 25.31
C PRO A 106 -9.07 -47.15 25.64
N GLN A 107 -10.01 -47.98 25.17
CA GLN A 107 -9.75 -49.39 24.94
C GLN A 107 -8.97 -49.52 23.63
N VAL A 108 -7.81 -50.18 23.66
CA VAL A 108 -6.90 -50.25 22.51
C VAL A 108 -6.89 -51.65 21.93
N ASP A 109 -7.29 -51.77 20.66
CA ASP A 109 -7.08 -52.96 19.85
C ASP A 109 -5.83 -52.77 18.99
N PHE A 110 -4.89 -53.71 19.07
CA PHE A 110 -3.62 -53.67 18.35
C PHE A 110 -3.55 -54.74 17.26
N LEU A 111 -3.08 -54.32 16.08
CA LEU A 111 -2.85 -55.21 14.95
C LEU A 111 -1.49 -54.93 14.33
N LYS A 112 -0.56 -55.89 14.42
CA LYS A 112 0.66 -55.88 13.60
C LYS A 112 0.30 -56.35 12.19
N LEU A 113 0.34 -55.45 11.21
CA LEU A 113 -0.03 -55.76 9.82
C LEU A 113 1.05 -56.58 9.11
N ASN A 114 2.30 -56.19 9.30
CA ASN A 114 3.50 -56.81 8.73
C ASN A 114 4.74 -56.38 9.53
N ASP A 115 5.94 -56.63 9.01
CA ASP A 115 7.19 -56.34 9.73
C ASP A 115 7.49 -54.85 9.87
N ASN A 116 6.97 -53.98 8.99
CA ASN A 116 7.24 -52.54 9.04
C ASN A 116 6.04 -51.69 9.46
N GLN A 117 4.85 -52.28 9.68
CA GLN A 117 3.61 -51.56 9.97
C GLN A 117 2.79 -52.17 11.11
N ALA A 118 2.18 -51.30 11.90
CA ALA A 118 1.21 -51.66 12.93
C ALA A 118 0.05 -50.64 12.99
N GLU A 119 -1.12 -51.11 13.41
CA GLU A 119 -2.32 -50.31 13.62
C GLU A 119 -2.84 -50.40 15.05
N TYR A 120 -3.40 -49.30 15.50
CA TYR A 120 -4.04 -49.13 16.79
C TYR A 120 -5.46 -48.59 16.58
N THR A 121 -6.46 -49.29 17.11
CA THR A 121 -7.83 -48.77 17.18
C THR A 121 -8.12 -48.38 18.63
N LEU A 122 -8.23 -47.07 18.87
CA LEU A 122 -8.49 -46.46 20.17
C LEU A 122 -9.99 -46.22 20.29
N ASN A 123 -10.68 -47.07 21.04
CA ASN A 123 -12.11 -46.94 21.33
C ASN A 123 -12.34 -46.15 22.63
N ILE A 124 -12.83 -44.93 22.51
CA ILE A 124 -13.13 -44.02 23.61
C ILE A 124 -14.61 -44.14 23.97
N THR A 125 -14.95 -45.15 24.77
CA THR A 125 -16.34 -45.54 25.06
C THR A 125 -17.15 -44.44 25.75
N ASP A 126 -16.52 -43.55 26.51
CA ASP A 126 -17.19 -42.48 27.26
C ASP A 126 -17.90 -41.47 26.35
N ILE A 127 -17.38 -41.28 25.13
CA ILE A 127 -17.92 -40.36 24.12
C ILE A 127 -18.28 -41.04 22.80
N ASP A 128 -18.14 -42.36 22.74
CA ASP A 128 -18.37 -43.21 21.57
C ASP A 128 -17.64 -42.69 20.31
N VAL A 129 -16.33 -42.45 20.48
CA VAL A 129 -15.40 -42.05 19.41
C VAL A 129 -14.35 -43.13 19.22
N VAL A 130 -14.08 -43.51 17.97
CA VAL A 130 -13.03 -44.47 17.61
C VAL A 130 -11.98 -43.78 16.75
N ILE A 131 -10.72 -43.84 17.16
CA ILE A 131 -9.59 -43.28 16.41
C ILE A 131 -8.69 -44.42 15.96
N THR A 132 -8.37 -44.50 14.67
CA THR A 132 -7.44 -45.49 14.13
C THR A 132 -6.13 -44.81 13.76
N ILE A 133 -5.02 -45.34 14.30
CA ILE A 133 -3.66 -44.84 14.06
C ILE A 133 -2.84 -45.94 13.38
N ARG A 134 -2.05 -45.56 12.38
CA ARG A 134 -1.05 -46.42 11.74
C ARG A 134 0.34 -45.89 12.07
N MET A 135 1.22 -46.81 12.47
CA MET A 135 2.66 -46.59 12.54
C MET A 135 3.34 -47.39 11.44
N GLU A 136 4.21 -46.74 10.67
CA GLU A 136 4.96 -47.37 9.58
C GLU A 136 6.43 -46.94 9.60
N VAL A 137 7.34 -47.89 9.44
CA VAL A 137 8.78 -47.62 9.28
C VAL A 137 9.14 -47.70 7.80
N VAL A 138 9.75 -46.62 7.28
CA VAL A 138 10.27 -46.52 5.92
C VAL A 138 11.69 -45.98 6.02
N ASP A 139 12.69 -46.77 5.61
CA ASP A 139 14.10 -46.43 5.78
C ASP A 139 14.41 -46.00 7.24
N ASN A 140 14.96 -44.82 7.45
CA ASN A 140 15.25 -44.23 8.76
C ASN A 140 14.10 -43.36 9.32
N LYS A 141 12.87 -43.53 8.82
CA LYS A 141 11.70 -42.73 9.18
C LYS A 141 10.64 -43.57 9.88
N LEU A 142 9.98 -42.97 10.86
CA LEU A 142 8.72 -43.45 11.40
C LEU A 142 7.61 -42.49 10.97
N LEU A 143 6.61 -43.03 10.28
CA LEU A 143 5.35 -42.35 9.97
C LEU A 143 4.32 -42.72 11.04
N PHE A 144 3.70 -41.72 11.64
CA PHE A 144 2.60 -41.84 12.59
C PHE A 144 1.41 -41.09 12.01
N ASP A 145 0.38 -41.82 11.59
CA ASP A 145 -0.77 -41.23 10.92
C ASP A 145 -2.07 -41.67 11.60
N VAL A 146 -2.93 -40.70 11.93
CA VAL A 146 -4.33 -41.01 12.18
C VAL A 146 -4.98 -41.29 10.82
N ILE A 147 -5.46 -42.51 10.62
CA ILE A 147 -6.05 -42.96 9.34
C ILE A 147 -7.58 -43.00 9.38
N GLY A 148 -8.19 -42.75 10.54
CA GLY A 148 -9.64 -42.64 10.66
C GLY A 148 -10.11 -42.14 12.02
N ILE A 149 -11.20 -41.39 12.02
CA ILE A 149 -11.92 -40.92 13.21
C ILE A 149 -13.41 -41.23 12.96
N LEU A 150 -14.02 -42.05 13.81
CA LEU A 150 -15.44 -42.36 13.78
C LEU A 150 -16.11 -41.76 15.02
N GLU A 151 -17.07 -40.87 14.79
CA GLU A 151 -17.84 -40.17 15.83
C GLU A 151 -19.23 -40.82 15.92
N ASN A 152 -19.36 -41.91 16.69
CA ASN A 152 -20.62 -42.65 16.78
C ASN A 152 -21.58 -42.06 17.83
N GLY A 153 -21.04 -41.31 18.80
CA GLY A 153 -21.78 -40.60 19.83
C GLY A 153 -22.22 -39.18 19.47
N ASN A 154 -22.53 -38.38 20.49
CA ASN A 154 -22.92 -36.97 20.32
C ASN A 154 -21.73 -35.99 20.38
N THR A 155 -20.53 -36.47 20.74
CA THR A 155 -19.34 -35.62 20.88
C THR A 155 -18.65 -35.49 19.52
N LEU A 156 -18.60 -34.27 19.00
CA LEU A 156 -17.76 -33.95 17.84
C LEU A 156 -16.33 -33.66 18.29
N VAL A 157 -15.37 -34.35 17.70
CA VAL A 157 -13.94 -34.13 17.88
C VAL A 157 -13.57 -32.78 17.25
N LYS A 158 -12.92 -31.93 18.04
CA LYS A 158 -12.36 -30.64 17.65
C LYS A 158 -10.85 -30.67 17.66
N ASN A 159 -10.26 -31.16 18.75
CA ASN A 159 -8.81 -31.29 18.86
C ASN A 159 -8.42 -32.65 19.44
N ILE A 160 -7.26 -33.10 19.00
CA ILE A 160 -6.61 -34.35 19.45
C ILE A 160 -5.24 -33.97 19.99
N GLU A 161 -4.86 -34.55 21.12
CA GLU A 161 -3.52 -34.40 21.69
C GLU A 161 -3.16 -35.70 22.41
N ILE A 162 -1.90 -36.13 22.31
CA ILE A 162 -1.34 -37.18 23.16
C ILE A 162 -0.34 -36.48 24.10
N PRO A 163 -0.75 -36.17 25.35
CA PRO A 163 0.13 -35.47 26.29
C PRO A 163 1.35 -36.32 26.64
N ASN A 164 2.52 -35.67 26.73
CA ASN A 164 3.79 -36.33 27.06
C ASN A 164 4.13 -37.50 26.11
N HIS A 165 3.72 -37.43 24.84
CA HIS A 165 3.93 -38.53 23.89
C HIS A 165 5.39 -38.86 23.68
N SER A 166 6.28 -37.85 23.78
CA SER A 166 7.74 -37.98 23.71
C SER A 166 8.17 -38.96 22.62
N LEU A 167 7.71 -38.73 21.39
CA LEU A 167 7.93 -39.62 20.25
C LEU A 167 9.42 -39.82 19.96
N LEU A 168 10.25 -38.80 20.22
CA LEU A 168 11.70 -38.87 20.15
C LEU A 168 12.30 -38.24 21.41
N ALA A 169 13.31 -38.87 21.98
CA ALA A 169 13.97 -38.41 23.19
C ALA A 169 15.46 -38.79 23.24
N ALA A 170 16.24 -37.98 23.95
CA ALA A 170 17.59 -38.31 24.39
C ALA A 170 17.69 -38.27 25.91
N HIS A 171 18.55 -39.13 26.42
CA HIS A 171 18.83 -39.24 27.85
C HIS A 171 20.11 -38.49 28.21
N SER A 172 20.14 -37.97 29.43
CA SER A 172 21.29 -37.23 29.93
C SER A 172 22.54 -38.08 30.16
N ASN A 173 22.42 -39.41 30.12
CA ASN A 173 23.55 -40.33 30.21
C ASN A 173 24.04 -40.82 28.83
N GLN A 174 23.44 -40.34 27.74
CA GLN A 174 24.00 -40.52 26.39
C GLN A 174 25.03 -39.42 26.15
N GLU A 175 26.22 -39.81 25.73
CA GLU A 175 27.31 -38.87 25.44
C GLU A 175 26.88 -37.90 24.33
N GLY A 176 27.20 -36.61 24.50
CA GLY A 176 26.83 -35.58 23.54
C GLY A 176 25.33 -35.29 23.46
N ALA A 177 24.52 -35.76 24.41
CA ALA A 177 23.09 -35.50 24.40
C ALA A 177 22.78 -33.99 24.44
N ALA A 178 22.06 -33.50 23.42
CA ALA A 178 21.71 -32.09 23.30
C ALA A 178 20.33 -31.87 22.66
N PHE A 179 19.79 -30.68 22.88
CA PHE A 179 18.57 -30.18 22.28
C PHE A 179 18.85 -28.87 21.54
N ALA A 180 18.31 -28.76 20.34
CA ALA A 180 18.26 -27.55 19.54
C ALA A 180 16.82 -27.29 19.09
N GLY A 181 16.29 -26.11 19.36
CA GLY A 181 14.96 -25.76 18.90
C GLY A 181 14.82 -24.27 18.64
N THR A 182 13.87 -23.88 17.79
CA THR A 182 13.65 -22.47 17.50
C THR A 182 12.18 -22.07 17.57
N ARG A 183 11.99 -20.82 17.97
CA ARG A 183 10.70 -20.14 18.08
C ARG A 183 10.72 -18.89 17.21
N MET A 184 9.54 -18.45 16.79
CA MET A 184 9.34 -17.21 16.05
C MET A 184 9.96 -16.02 16.79
N TYR A 185 10.96 -15.39 16.17
CA TYR A 185 11.67 -14.23 16.70
C TYR A 185 12.15 -13.33 15.56
N ASN A 186 11.80 -12.04 15.62
CA ASN A 186 11.91 -11.09 14.50
C ASN A 186 12.80 -9.89 14.82
N ALA A 187 13.27 -9.75 16.06
CA ALA A 187 14.16 -8.66 16.43
C ALA A 187 15.59 -8.96 15.97
N VAL A 188 16.31 -7.93 15.52
CA VAL A 188 17.70 -8.04 15.02
C VAL A 188 18.67 -8.46 16.13
N SER A 189 18.45 -8.01 17.37
CA SER A 189 19.22 -8.44 18.53
C SER A 189 18.52 -9.57 19.26
N GLY A 190 19.26 -10.63 19.61
CA GLY A 190 18.73 -11.83 20.26
C GLY A 190 18.72 -13.01 19.30
N SER A 191 17.96 -14.05 19.63
CA SER A 191 17.73 -15.20 18.75
C SER A 191 16.46 -15.93 19.18
N GLY A 192 15.75 -16.50 18.23
CA GLY A 192 14.68 -17.47 18.47
C GLY A 192 15.20 -18.86 18.84
N ASP A 193 16.50 -19.11 18.69
CA ASP A 193 17.11 -20.42 18.90
C ASP A 193 17.45 -20.70 20.37
N VAL A 194 17.30 -21.95 20.75
CA VAL A 194 17.73 -22.52 22.02
C VAL A 194 18.62 -23.70 21.72
N PHE A 195 19.90 -23.60 22.10
CA PHE A 195 20.85 -24.71 22.11
C PHE A 195 21.16 -25.07 23.55
N THR A 196 20.99 -26.32 23.95
CA THR A 196 21.19 -26.74 25.34
C THR A 196 21.74 -28.16 25.38
N SER A 197 22.87 -28.36 26.05
CA SER A 197 23.30 -29.70 26.44
C SER A 197 22.29 -30.26 27.42
N VAL A 198 21.85 -31.49 27.16
CA VAL A 198 20.97 -32.24 28.06
C VAL A 198 21.71 -33.41 28.70
N GLU A 199 23.04 -33.46 28.56
CA GLU A 199 23.93 -34.42 29.18
C GLU A 199 24.11 -34.15 30.68
N ASN A 200 24.42 -35.19 31.45
CA ASN A 200 24.63 -35.18 32.89
C ASN A 200 23.42 -34.68 33.69
N THR A 201 23.55 -33.51 34.34
CA THR A 201 22.50 -32.89 35.16
C THR A 201 21.93 -31.69 34.43
N VAL A 202 20.64 -31.74 34.13
CA VAL A 202 19.91 -30.76 33.34
C VAL A 202 18.68 -30.27 34.11
N ALA A 203 18.28 -29.02 33.88
CA ALA A 203 17.08 -28.46 34.46
C ALA A 203 15.82 -29.17 33.94
N VAL A 204 14.93 -29.54 34.85
CA VAL A 204 13.62 -30.09 34.51
C VAL A 204 12.69 -28.95 34.12
N ASP A 205 11.94 -29.15 33.02
CA ASP A 205 10.92 -28.21 32.60
C ASP A 205 9.65 -28.42 33.43
N ASN A 206 9.18 -27.35 34.07
CA ASN A 206 7.94 -27.39 34.87
C ASN A 206 6.69 -27.70 34.03
N GLN A 207 6.73 -27.41 32.72
CA GLN A 207 5.66 -27.68 31.76
C GLN A 207 6.25 -27.81 30.33
N PRO A 208 5.56 -28.48 29.39
CA PRO A 208 5.99 -28.54 28.00
C PRO A 208 6.10 -27.16 27.34
N LEU A 209 7.17 -26.95 26.58
CA LEU A 209 7.48 -25.72 25.83
C LEU A 209 7.14 -25.88 24.34
N ASN A 210 6.80 -24.79 23.66
CA ASN A 210 6.42 -24.72 22.24
C ASN A 210 7.62 -24.37 21.33
N TYR A 211 7.71 -25.02 20.18
CA TYR A 211 8.72 -24.78 19.14
C TYR A 211 8.16 -24.97 17.73
N MET A 212 8.70 -24.21 16.76
CA MET A 212 8.43 -24.43 15.33
C MET A 212 9.24 -25.60 14.79
N TYR A 213 10.53 -25.66 15.17
CA TYR A 213 11.47 -26.72 14.84
C TYR A 213 12.16 -27.20 16.11
N ALA A 214 12.36 -28.50 16.23
CA ALA A 214 12.99 -29.11 17.40
C ALA A 214 13.78 -30.35 16.98
N ILE A 215 15.03 -30.41 17.41
CA ILE A 215 16.02 -31.41 17.06
C ILE A 215 16.67 -31.88 18.36
N ILE A 216 16.88 -33.18 18.48
CA ILE A 216 17.60 -33.79 19.58
C ILE A 216 18.74 -34.61 18.99
N ASN A 217 19.89 -34.61 19.63
CA ASN A 217 21.02 -35.44 19.22
C ASN A 217 21.74 -36.04 20.43
N THR A 218 22.64 -36.97 20.12
CA THR A 218 23.73 -37.52 20.92
C THR A 218 25.02 -37.36 20.09
N ASN A 219 26.15 -37.90 20.55
CA ASN A 219 27.38 -37.97 19.73
C ASN A 219 27.32 -39.00 18.59
N GLN A 220 26.25 -39.79 18.50
CA GLN A 220 26.10 -40.87 17.53
C GLN A 220 24.91 -40.70 16.59
N LEU A 221 23.81 -40.13 17.10
CA LEU A 221 22.55 -39.98 16.37
C LEU A 221 21.96 -38.59 16.58
N ALA A 222 21.38 -38.04 15.52
CA ALA A 222 20.51 -36.87 15.54
C ALA A 222 19.11 -37.25 15.03
N GLY A 223 18.08 -36.58 15.53
CA GLY A 223 16.72 -36.81 15.07
C GLY A 223 15.79 -35.64 15.33
N THR A 224 14.71 -35.60 14.57
CA THR A 224 13.76 -34.49 14.54
C THR A 224 12.38 -35.00 14.13
N ILE A 225 11.37 -34.15 14.30
CA ILE A 225 9.99 -34.46 13.94
C ILE A 225 9.37 -33.35 13.09
N TRP A 226 8.56 -33.74 12.11
CA TRP A 226 7.59 -32.88 11.44
C TRP A 226 6.17 -33.28 11.87
N THR A 227 5.28 -32.31 11.99
CA THR A 227 3.86 -32.53 12.30
C THR A 227 2.98 -31.52 11.58
N ASN A 228 1.76 -31.92 11.23
CA ASN A 228 0.72 -31.00 10.75
C ASN A 228 -0.14 -30.39 11.88
N ALA A 229 0.36 -30.38 13.12
CA ALA A 229 -0.29 -29.72 14.24
C ALA A 229 -0.53 -28.24 13.94
N LEU A 230 -1.75 -27.80 14.24
CA LEU A 230 -2.27 -26.48 13.93
C LEU A 230 -3.16 -26.05 15.08
N PRO A 231 -2.87 -24.94 15.79
CA PRO A 231 -3.83 -24.39 16.74
C PRO A 231 -5.00 -23.73 15.99
N ASP A 232 -6.19 -23.75 16.60
CA ASP A 232 -7.33 -23.02 16.06
C ASP A 232 -7.06 -21.51 16.01
N TYR A 233 -6.64 -20.96 17.15
CA TYR A 233 -6.09 -19.62 17.27
C TYR A 233 -4.72 -19.72 17.93
N SER A 234 -3.71 -19.11 17.32
CA SER A 234 -2.38 -19.05 17.90
C SER A 234 -2.23 -17.83 18.79
N SER A 235 -1.75 -18.04 20.02
CA SER A 235 -1.33 -16.96 20.93
C SER A 235 0.19 -16.81 21.02
N ASP A 236 0.92 -17.76 20.45
CA ASP A 236 2.37 -17.88 20.55
C ASP A 236 3.02 -17.83 19.16
N ARG A 237 2.56 -16.91 18.29
CA ARG A 237 3.15 -16.59 16.98
C ARG A 237 3.54 -17.83 16.15
N ASP A 238 2.61 -18.78 16.05
CA ASP A 238 2.74 -20.04 15.29
C ASP A 238 3.73 -21.08 15.86
N ASN A 239 4.25 -20.89 17.08
CA ASN A 239 5.15 -21.83 17.76
C ASN A 239 4.48 -23.14 18.23
N GLU A 240 3.15 -23.21 18.20
CA GLU A 240 2.34 -24.28 18.81
C GLU A 240 2.30 -25.57 17.96
N ARG A 241 3.45 -25.99 17.42
CA ARG A 241 3.58 -27.15 16.52
C ARG A 241 4.26 -28.33 17.19
N ILE A 242 5.41 -28.10 17.83
CA ILE A 242 6.19 -29.12 18.52
C ILE A 242 6.27 -28.79 20.01
N LYS A 243 6.09 -29.80 20.84
CA LYS A 243 6.29 -29.74 22.29
C LYS A 243 7.65 -30.31 22.65
N LYS A 244 8.35 -29.66 23.58
CA LYS A 244 9.56 -30.17 24.23
C LYS A 244 9.38 -30.20 25.75
N GLN A 245 9.85 -31.25 26.40
CA GLN A 245 9.97 -31.28 27.86
C GLN A 245 11.14 -32.14 28.33
N THR A 246 11.91 -31.62 29.29
CA THR A 246 12.91 -32.37 30.05
C THR A 246 12.33 -32.80 31.40
N VAL A 247 12.38 -34.10 31.71
CA VAL A 247 11.88 -34.69 32.97
C VAL A 247 12.94 -35.54 33.67
N GLY A 248 12.89 -35.61 35.00
CA GLY A 248 13.75 -36.50 35.78
C GLY A 248 13.25 -37.95 35.77
N LYS A 249 14.16 -38.90 35.58
CA LYS A 249 13.93 -40.35 35.69
C LYS A 249 14.88 -40.94 36.74
N THR A 250 14.74 -42.23 37.05
CA THR A 250 15.64 -42.89 38.01
C THR A 250 17.03 -43.05 37.41
N GLY A 251 17.96 -42.16 37.79
CA GLY A 251 19.39 -42.23 37.40
C GLY A 251 19.78 -41.42 36.16
N TYR A 252 18.83 -40.75 35.49
CA TYR A 252 19.08 -39.90 34.31
C TYR A 252 17.93 -38.89 34.14
N TYR A 253 18.09 -37.93 33.23
CA TYR A 253 17.02 -37.06 32.76
C TYR A 253 16.67 -37.41 31.32
N SER A 254 15.40 -37.28 30.93
CA SER A 254 14.93 -37.52 29.58
C SER A 254 14.42 -36.22 28.99
N THR A 255 14.97 -35.80 27.85
CA THR A 255 14.45 -34.68 27.07
C THR A 255 13.72 -35.24 25.86
N GLY A 256 12.42 -35.01 25.79
CA GLY A 256 11.56 -35.54 24.73
C GLY A 256 10.92 -34.44 23.88
N ILE A 257 10.70 -34.74 22.60
CA ILE A 257 9.92 -33.94 21.65
C ILE A 257 8.77 -34.75 21.05
N TRP A 258 7.64 -34.08 20.83
CA TRP A 258 6.45 -34.68 20.20
C TRP A 258 5.54 -33.59 19.61
N SER A 259 4.53 -34.00 18.85
CA SER A 259 3.58 -33.06 18.28
C SER A 259 2.78 -32.31 19.34
N ALA A 260 2.48 -31.04 19.09
CA ALA A 260 1.43 -30.31 19.78
C ALA A 260 0.03 -30.83 19.36
N SER A 261 -1.01 -30.14 19.83
CA SER A 261 -2.40 -30.53 19.54
C SER A 261 -2.71 -30.36 18.06
N TRP A 262 -3.38 -31.35 17.48
CA TRP A 262 -3.95 -31.26 16.14
C TRP A 262 -5.37 -30.74 16.22
N LEU A 263 -5.66 -29.71 15.43
CA LEU A 263 -7.02 -29.32 15.13
C LEU A 263 -7.60 -30.29 14.11
N TYR A 264 -8.75 -30.89 14.43
CA TYR A 264 -9.56 -31.67 13.51
C TYR A 264 -10.78 -30.88 13.06
N ARG A 265 -11.44 -30.14 13.96
CA ARG A 265 -12.60 -29.31 13.66
C ARG A 265 -12.43 -27.92 14.27
N PRO A 266 -12.22 -26.87 13.46
CA PRO A 266 -12.12 -25.50 13.95
C PRO A 266 -13.39 -25.03 14.65
N ASP A 267 -13.28 -24.09 15.58
CA ASP A 267 -14.45 -23.61 16.31
C ASP A 267 -15.48 -22.96 15.38
N LYS A 268 -16.75 -23.38 15.52
CA LYS A 268 -17.91 -22.97 14.71
C LYS A 268 -17.82 -23.33 13.22
N ILE A 269 -16.98 -24.30 12.86
CA ILE A 269 -16.80 -24.76 11.48
C ILE A 269 -17.06 -26.27 11.41
N ASP A 270 -17.88 -26.70 10.44
CA ASP A 270 -18.22 -28.12 10.22
C ASP A 270 -17.23 -28.83 9.28
N GLU A 271 -16.42 -28.09 8.53
CA GLU A 271 -15.30 -28.63 7.77
C GLU A 271 -14.22 -29.17 8.71
N VAL A 272 -13.62 -30.31 8.36
CA VAL A 272 -12.53 -30.92 9.11
C VAL A 272 -11.18 -30.67 8.44
N GLU A 273 -10.15 -30.53 9.25
CA GLU A 273 -8.76 -30.43 8.81
C GLU A 273 -8.21 -31.79 8.37
N PRO A 274 -7.11 -31.81 7.58
CA PRO A 274 -6.38 -33.04 7.29
C PRO A 274 -6.07 -33.84 8.56
N LEU A 275 -6.18 -35.17 8.47
CA LEU A 275 -5.98 -36.03 9.63
C LEU A 275 -4.59 -35.84 10.26
N PRO A 276 -4.46 -35.95 11.59
CA PRO A 276 -3.19 -35.84 12.30
C PRO A 276 -2.07 -36.72 11.71
N SER A 277 -0.90 -36.13 11.51
CA SER A 277 0.29 -36.82 11.00
C SER A 277 1.55 -36.31 11.70
N VAL A 278 2.46 -37.24 12.01
CA VAL A 278 3.83 -36.96 12.47
C VAL A 278 4.80 -37.82 11.68
N LYS A 279 5.94 -37.23 11.33
CA LYS A 279 7.07 -37.95 10.76
C LYS A 279 8.26 -37.76 11.68
N VAL A 280 8.89 -38.85 12.10
CA VAL A 280 10.17 -38.85 12.82
C VAL A 280 11.24 -39.31 11.84
N ILE A 281 12.39 -38.66 11.85
CA ILE A 281 13.57 -39.09 11.09
C ILE A 281 14.80 -39.08 12.00
N ILE A 282 15.64 -40.10 11.87
CA ILE A 282 16.86 -40.29 12.67
C ILE A 282 18.03 -40.55 11.74
N THR A 283 19.17 -39.95 12.02
CA THR A 283 20.39 -40.08 11.22
C THR A 283 21.62 -40.18 12.11
N GLY A 284 22.70 -40.75 11.59
CA GLY A 284 24.05 -40.49 12.10
C GLY A 284 24.58 -39.18 11.51
N ASN A 285 25.86 -39.12 11.17
CA ASN A 285 26.42 -37.99 10.44
C ASN A 285 25.78 -37.88 9.04
N ALA A 286 25.27 -36.70 8.70
CA ALA A 286 24.57 -36.38 7.45
C ALA A 286 25.24 -35.26 6.64
N ASN A 287 26.32 -34.65 7.13
CA ASN A 287 27.04 -33.55 6.47
C ASN A 287 28.55 -33.81 6.30
N ASP A 288 29.03 -35.01 6.64
CA ASP A 288 30.41 -35.50 6.56
C ASP A 288 31.45 -34.67 7.36
N ASP A 289 31.05 -34.07 8.49
CA ASP A 289 31.92 -33.25 9.36
C ASP A 289 32.60 -34.01 10.55
N ASP A 290 32.55 -35.35 10.54
CA ASP A 290 32.98 -36.26 11.61
C ASP A 290 32.29 -36.07 12.99
N CYS A 291 31.25 -35.24 13.07
CA CYS A 291 30.44 -34.99 14.27
C CYS A 291 28.98 -35.45 14.07
N VAL A 292 28.22 -35.53 15.17
CA VAL A 292 26.76 -35.68 15.12
C VAL A 292 26.13 -34.66 16.04
N ASP A 293 25.42 -33.69 15.47
CA ASP A 293 24.79 -32.59 16.18
C ASP A 293 23.40 -32.24 15.62
N TRP A 294 22.89 -31.05 15.94
CA TRP A 294 21.59 -30.61 15.45
C TRP A 294 21.56 -30.36 13.93
N GLN A 295 22.71 -30.11 13.30
CA GLN A 295 22.83 -29.81 11.88
C GLN A 295 22.54 -31.04 11.05
N ASP A 296 22.99 -32.23 11.46
CA ASP A 296 22.63 -33.50 10.81
C ASP A 296 21.12 -33.71 10.80
N GLY A 297 20.49 -33.51 11.97
CA GLY A 297 19.04 -33.55 12.12
C GLY A 297 18.34 -32.54 11.23
N ALA A 298 18.89 -31.33 11.09
CA ALA A 298 18.35 -30.27 10.23
C ALA A 298 18.53 -30.56 8.73
N VAL A 299 19.62 -31.22 8.32
CA VAL A 299 19.84 -31.68 6.94
C VAL A 299 18.77 -32.68 6.55
N VAL A 300 18.59 -33.75 7.34
CA VAL A 300 17.61 -34.81 7.02
C VAL A 300 16.17 -34.37 7.27
N PHE A 301 15.93 -33.34 8.09
CA PHE A 301 14.58 -32.75 8.26
C PHE A 301 13.93 -32.35 6.93
N ARG A 302 14.75 -31.92 5.95
CA ARG A 302 14.28 -31.52 4.62
C ARG A 302 13.53 -32.63 3.88
N GLU A 303 13.79 -33.89 4.22
CA GLU A 303 13.12 -35.05 3.61
C GLU A 303 11.69 -35.28 4.11
N ILE A 304 11.32 -34.70 5.27
CA ILE A 304 10.02 -34.92 5.90
C ILE A 304 9.17 -33.65 6.04
N MET A 305 9.79 -32.47 5.94
CA MET A 305 9.13 -31.17 6.12
C MET A 305 8.15 -30.80 4.99
N ASN A 306 7.25 -29.87 5.27
CA ASN A 306 6.48 -29.17 4.25
C ASN A 306 7.37 -28.20 3.45
N ASN A 307 7.00 -27.93 2.20
CA ASN A 307 7.65 -26.95 1.33
C ASN A 307 6.63 -25.91 0.85
N PRO A 308 6.91 -24.61 0.99
CA PRO A 308 6.06 -23.57 0.43
C PRO A 308 5.93 -23.71 -1.09
N LYS A 309 4.76 -23.35 -1.62
CA LYS A 309 4.51 -23.37 -3.06
C LYS A 309 5.42 -22.37 -3.80
N PHE A 310 6.03 -22.82 -4.89
CA PHE A 310 7.03 -22.07 -5.66
C PHE A 310 8.29 -21.66 -4.89
N SER A 311 8.58 -22.29 -3.75
CA SER A 311 9.84 -22.05 -3.03
C SER A 311 11.07 -22.34 -3.88
N GLU A 312 10.97 -23.26 -4.84
CA GLU A 312 12.03 -23.58 -5.81
C GLU A 312 12.37 -22.44 -6.77
N LYS A 313 11.49 -21.43 -6.92
CA LYS A 313 11.73 -20.25 -7.76
C LYS A 313 12.51 -19.16 -7.03
N VAL A 314 12.47 -19.14 -5.70
CA VAL A 314 13.05 -18.05 -4.89
C VAL A 314 14.52 -17.75 -5.19
N PRO A 315 15.42 -18.74 -5.40
CA PRO A 315 16.81 -18.45 -5.74
C PRO A 315 16.98 -17.65 -7.04
N ASP A 316 16.03 -17.72 -7.99
CA ASP A 316 16.09 -17.04 -9.28
C ASP A 316 15.50 -15.62 -9.28
N LEU A 317 14.78 -15.23 -8.23
CA LEU A 317 14.05 -13.96 -8.16
C LEU A 317 14.92 -12.85 -7.56
N LEU A 318 15.80 -12.25 -8.37
CA LEU A 318 16.81 -11.28 -7.91
C LEU A 318 16.28 -9.84 -7.84
N ILE A 319 15.32 -9.50 -8.68
CA ILE A 319 14.81 -8.13 -8.84
C ILE A 319 13.44 -8.05 -8.15
N HIS A 320 13.38 -7.46 -6.96
CA HIS A 320 12.15 -7.33 -6.18
C HIS A 320 11.61 -5.93 -6.36
N ARG A 321 10.42 -5.75 -6.94
CA ARG A 321 9.89 -4.42 -7.20
C ARG A 321 8.36 -4.36 -7.20
N ILE A 322 7.87 -3.15 -7.06
CA ILE A 322 6.49 -2.78 -6.78
C ILE A 322 6.10 -1.65 -7.74
N PRO A 323 5.59 -1.98 -8.94
CA PRO A 323 4.91 -1.01 -9.80
C PRO A 323 3.68 -0.47 -9.08
N PHE A 324 3.71 0.82 -8.76
CA PHE A 324 2.76 1.43 -7.83
C PHE A 324 1.78 2.35 -8.55
N ASN A 325 0.47 2.08 -8.43
CA ASN A 325 -0.61 2.94 -8.90
C ASN A 325 -1.46 3.40 -7.73
N PHE A 326 -1.91 4.65 -7.76
CA PHE A 326 -2.65 5.26 -6.66
C PHE A 326 -3.54 6.42 -7.16
N ALA A 327 -4.68 6.65 -6.49
CA ALA A 327 -5.54 7.84 -6.64
C ALA A 327 -5.89 8.22 -8.09
N SER A 328 -6.34 7.25 -8.88
CA SER A 328 -6.77 7.41 -10.29
C SER A 328 -5.64 7.77 -11.26
N GLN A 329 -4.39 7.96 -10.80
CA GLN A 329 -3.33 8.58 -11.58
C GLN A 329 -2.80 7.70 -12.72
N ALA A 330 -2.93 6.37 -12.59
CA ALA A 330 -2.35 5.39 -13.49
C ALA A 330 -0.87 5.71 -13.82
N THR A 331 -0.06 5.90 -12.78
CA THR A 331 1.38 6.24 -12.86
C THR A 331 2.20 5.13 -13.52
N ASN A 332 1.80 3.88 -13.33
CA ASN A 332 2.41 2.69 -13.91
C ASN A 332 1.34 1.79 -14.56
N PRO A 333 0.79 2.18 -15.72
CA PRO A 333 -0.12 1.31 -16.48
C PRO A 333 0.55 -0.03 -16.80
N PHE A 334 -0.22 -1.11 -16.94
CA PHE A 334 0.34 -2.47 -17.03
C PHE A 334 1.35 -2.64 -18.17
N LEU A 335 1.10 -2.02 -19.33
CA LEU A 335 2.00 -2.11 -20.49
C LEU A 335 3.29 -1.28 -20.32
N LYS A 336 3.28 -0.23 -19.46
CA LYS A 336 4.53 0.45 -19.05
C LYS A 336 5.39 -0.47 -18.18
N THR A 337 4.77 -1.20 -17.26
CA THR A 337 5.46 -2.22 -16.45
C THR A 337 6.04 -3.35 -17.32
N LEU A 338 5.43 -3.65 -18.48
CA LEU A 338 5.97 -4.63 -19.42
C LEU A 338 7.28 -4.13 -20.04
N ASP A 339 7.32 -2.87 -20.45
CA ASP A 339 8.54 -2.22 -20.95
C ASP A 339 9.65 -2.21 -19.87
N GLU A 340 9.31 -1.87 -18.63
CA GLU A 340 10.28 -1.94 -17.53
C GLU A 340 10.77 -3.37 -17.25
N THR A 341 9.90 -4.37 -17.36
CA THR A 341 10.29 -5.80 -17.26
C THR A 341 11.33 -6.16 -18.32
N LYS A 342 11.16 -5.68 -19.54
CA LYS A 342 12.11 -5.93 -20.64
C LYS A 342 13.42 -5.15 -20.46
N ARG A 343 13.33 -3.90 -20.02
CA ARG A 343 14.51 -3.07 -19.72
C ARG A 343 15.39 -3.68 -18.64
N LEU A 344 14.79 -4.19 -17.57
CA LEU A 344 15.50 -4.94 -16.53
C LEU A 344 16.09 -6.25 -17.05
N TYR A 345 15.36 -6.97 -17.91
CA TYR A 345 15.88 -8.17 -18.56
C TYR A 345 17.15 -7.88 -19.37
N LEU A 346 17.19 -6.77 -20.11
CA LEU A 346 18.40 -6.31 -20.80
C LEU A 346 19.52 -5.95 -19.80
N ALA A 347 19.22 -5.09 -18.83
CA ALA A 347 20.17 -4.56 -17.84
C ALA A 347 20.81 -5.63 -16.95
N THR A 348 20.15 -6.76 -16.81
CA THR A 348 20.60 -7.85 -15.94
C THR A 348 21.01 -9.10 -16.71
N ASP A 349 20.95 -9.08 -18.03
CA ASP A 349 21.21 -10.26 -18.87
C ASP A 349 20.25 -11.42 -18.54
N GLY A 350 18.99 -11.11 -18.24
CA GLY A 350 17.91 -12.07 -18.04
C GLY A 350 17.82 -12.69 -16.64
N LEU A 351 18.11 -11.94 -15.58
CA LEU A 351 17.83 -12.40 -14.21
C LEU A 351 16.31 -12.38 -13.92
N GLY A 352 15.86 -13.25 -13.01
CA GLY A 352 14.44 -13.36 -12.65
C GLY A 352 13.93 -12.20 -11.79
N GLN A 353 12.64 -11.90 -11.94
CA GLN A 353 12.03 -10.68 -11.43
C GLN A 353 10.77 -10.99 -10.62
N PHE A 354 10.73 -10.58 -9.35
CA PHE A 354 9.54 -10.59 -8.49
C PHE A 354 8.82 -9.25 -8.60
N VAL A 355 7.60 -9.25 -9.15
CA VAL A 355 6.85 -8.03 -9.50
C VAL A 355 5.50 -8.02 -8.77
N GLU A 356 5.38 -7.19 -7.74
CA GLU A 356 4.14 -7.00 -6.97
C GLU A 356 3.35 -5.81 -7.52
N LEU A 357 2.25 -6.09 -8.23
CA LEU A 357 1.36 -5.06 -8.78
C LEU A 357 0.52 -4.44 -7.65
N LYS A 358 1.06 -3.41 -7.00
CA LYS A 358 0.41 -2.68 -5.91
C LYS A 358 -0.47 -1.57 -6.48
N GLY A 359 -1.78 -1.72 -6.27
CA GLY A 359 -2.79 -0.88 -6.91
C GLY A 359 -3.23 -1.34 -8.30
N TYR A 360 -3.22 -2.66 -8.54
CA TYR A 360 -3.73 -3.25 -9.79
C TYR A 360 -5.25 -3.12 -9.96
N GLN A 361 -6.00 -2.94 -8.85
CA GLN A 361 -7.46 -2.88 -8.83
C GLN A 361 -7.96 -1.44 -8.69
N SER A 362 -9.14 -1.17 -9.25
CA SER A 362 -9.86 0.11 -9.22
C SER A 362 -8.93 1.31 -9.47
N GLU A 363 -9.02 2.35 -8.65
CA GLU A 363 -8.28 3.60 -8.77
C GLU A 363 -6.82 3.51 -8.28
N GLY A 364 -6.39 2.35 -7.79
CA GLY A 364 -5.04 2.09 -7.32
C GLY A 364 -4.99 1.40 -5.96
N HIS A 365 -3.87 1.54 -5.28
CA HIS A 365 -3.65 0.97 -3.94
C HIS A 365 -4.60 1.62 -2.94
N ASP A 366 -5.10 0.81 -1.99
CA ASP A 366 -6.09 1.19 -1.00
C ASP A 366 -7.42 1.71 -1.59
N SER A 367 -7.79 1.22 -2.78
CA SER A 367 -9.09 1.43 -3.42
C SER A 367 -9.81 0.11 -3.68
N ALA A 368 -11.11 0.10 -3.44
CA ALA A 368 -12.04 -1.01 -3.65
C ALA A 368 -11.63 -2.37 -3.04
N HIS A 369 -10.85 -2.40 -1.96
CA HIS A 369 -10.69 -3.67 -1.24
C HIS A 369 -12.04 -4.13 -0.66
N PRO A 370 -12.39 -5.43 -0.71
CA PRO A 370 -11.58 -6.58 -1.13
C PRO A 370 -11.98 -7.14 -2.52
N ASP A 371 -12.32 -6.30 -3.50
CA ASP A 371 -12.70 -6.77 -4.84
C ASP A 371 -11.48 -7.24 -5.64
N TYR A 372 -11.12 -8.51 -5.46
CA TYR A 372 -9.95 -9.08 -6.12
C TYR A 372 -10.10 -9.26 -7.63
N ALA A 373 -11.33 -9.19 -8.14
CA ALA A 373 -11.68 -9.45 -9.54
C ALA A 373 -12.93 -8.68 -9.92
N GLY A 374 -13.17 -8.51 -11.21
CA GLY A 374 -14.26 -7.67 -11.74
C GLY A 374 -14.01 -6.18 -11.57
N HIS A 375 -12.85 -5.81 -11.01
CA HIS A 375 -12.46 -4.45 -10.67
C HIS A 375 -10.97 -4.21 -10.95
N ILE A 376 -10.39 -4.89 -11.94
CA ILE A 376 -9.02 -4.59 -12.40
C ILE A 376 -9.01 -3.17 -12.98
N GLY A 377 -8.04 -2.37 -12.55
CA GLY A 377 -8.00 -0.94 -12.77
C GLY A 377 -8.11 -0.55 -14.24
N ILE A 378 -9.22 0.08 -14.61
CA ILE A 378 -9.55 0.42 -16.00
C ILE A 378 -8.61 1.49 -16.55
N ARG A 379 -8.15 2.42 -15.71
CA ARG A 379 -7.24 3.51 -16.07
C ARG A 379 -5.83 3.00 -16.31
N GLN A 380 -5.45 1.88 -15.70
CA GLN A 380 -4.17 1.19 -15.84
C GLN A 380 -4.13 0.29 -17.10
N GLY A 381 -5.28 0.03 -17.72
CA GLY A 381 -5.43 -0.81 -18.93
C GLY A 381 -6.40 -1.98 -18.78
N GLY A 382 -6.92 -2.22 -17.56
CA GLY A 382 -7.85 -3.30 -17.27
C GLY A 382 -7.24 -4.70 -17.43
N ALA A 383 -8.10 -5.72 -17.38
CA ALA A 383 -7.69 -7.12 -17.44
C ALA A 383 -6.90 -7.50 -18.70
N CYS A 384 -7.20 -6.89 -19.86
CA CYS A 384 -6.54 -7.21 -21.12
C CYS A 384 -5.05 -6.86 -21.08
N ASP A 385 -4.73 -5.64 -20.67
CA ASP A 385 -3.35 -5.17 -20.58
C ASP A 385 -2.59 -5.86 -19.44
N MET A 386 -3.27 -6.16 -18.34
CA MET A 386 -2.68 -6.93 -17.24
C MET A 386 -2.31 -8.36 -17.67
N ASN A 387 -3.18 -9.06 -18.42
CA ASN A 387 -2.85 -10.37 -18.97
C ASN A 387 -1.72 -10.27 -19.99
N THR A 388 -1.70 -9.24 -20.83
CA THR A 388 -0.61 -9.00 -21.78
C THR A 388 0.73 -8.79 -21.07
N LEU A 389 0.75 -8.00 -19.99
CA LEU A 389 1.92 -7.83 -19.13
C LEU A 389 2.42 -9.17 -18.59
N ILE A 390 1.54 -10.00 -18.04
CA ILE A 390 1.93 -11.26 -17.41
C ILE A 390 2.42 -12.27 -18.45
N ASP A 391 1.65 -12.48 -19.52
CA ASP A 391 1.93 -13.48 -20.54
C ASP A 391 3.22 -13.17 -21.31
N GLU A 392 3.43 -11.91 -21.67
CA GLU A 392 4.65 -11.48 -22.35
C GLU A 392 5.81 -11.32 -21.36
N GLY A 393 5.55 -10.82 -20.16
CA GLY A 393 6.55 -10.63 -19.09
C GLY A 393 7.17 -11.94 -18.61
N HIS A 394 6.44 -13.05 -18.63
CA HIS A 394 6.97 -14.40 -18.35
C HIS A 394 8.12 -14.79 -19.29
N LYS A 395 8.12 -14.30 -20.54
CA LYS A 395 9.22 -14.53 -21.50
C LYS A 395 10.50 -13.78 -21.13
N TYR A 396 10.38 -12.79 -20.25
CA TYR A 396 11.46 -11.96 -19.72
C TYR A 396 11.73 -12.28 -18.23
N ASN A 397 11.43 -13.51 -17.80
CA ASN A 397 11.65 -14.02 -16.45
C ASN A 397 10.92 -13.24 -15.35
N GLY A 398 9.76 -12.65 -15.67
CA GLY A 398 8.86 -12.07 -14.67
C GLY A 398 8.10 -13.13 -13.87
N PHE A 399 7.92 -12.87 -12.59
CA PHE A 399 7.08 -13.60 -11.64
C PHE A 399 6.13 -12.59 -11.01
N PHE A 400 4.86 -12.61 -11.41
CA PHE A 400 3.90 -11.53 -11.18
C PHE A 400 2.87 -11.90 -10.12
N GLY A 401 2.57 -10.95 -9.25
CA GLY A 401 1.55 -11.09 -8.24
C GLY A 401 0.82 -9.79 -7.99
N VAL A 402 -0.30 -9.89 -7.29
CA VAL A 402 -1.10 -8.72 -6.93
C VAL A 402 -1.14 -8.51 -5.43
N HIS A 403 -1.21 -7.24 -5.06
CA HIS A 403 -1.51 -6.81 -3.70
C HIS A 403 -3.02 -6.93 -3.43
N ILE A 404 -3.40 -7.60 -2.34
CA ILE A 404 -4.79 -7.63 -1.86
C ILE A 404 -4.86 -7.31 -0.37
N SER A 405 -5.99 -6.76 0.07
CA SER A 405 -6.37 -6.75 1.48
C SER A 405 -7.42 -7.82 1.77
N ALA A 406 -7.19 -8.58 2.84
CA ALA A 406 -8.15 -9.56 3.38
C ALA A 406 -8.55 -9.22 4.82
N THR A 407 -8.33 -7.97 5.23
CA THR A 407 -8.50 -7.49 6.61
C THR A 407 -9.50 -6.36 6.76
N GLY A 408 -9.97 -5.77 5.66
CA GLY A 408 -10.99 -4.73 5.65
C GLY A 408 -11.61 -4.51 4.28
N ALA A 409 -12.54 -3.56 4.20
CA ALA A 409 -13.17 -3.15 2.95
C ALA A 409 -13.44 -1.64 2.89
N HIS A 410 -13.43 -1.08 1.67
CA HIS A 410 -13.82 0.31 1.39
C HIS A 410 -15.26 0.37 0.85
N PRO A 411 -16.05 1.42 1.17
CA PRO A 411 -17.44 1.55 0.73
C PRO A 411 -17.66 1.41 -0.79
N GLU A 412 -16.70 1.86 -1.60
CA GLU A 412 -16.77 1.78 -3.07
C GLU A 412 -16.71 0.35 -3.63
N ALA A 413 -16.19 -0.63 -2.86
CA ALA A 413 -16.06 -2.00 -3.32
C ALA A 413 -17.44 -2.65 -3.51
N TYR A 414 -17.67 -3.35 -4.61
CA TYR A 414 -18.90 -4.11 -4.88
C TYR A 414 -19.17 -5.21 -3.84
N ALA A 415 -18.14 -5.78 -3.22
CA ALA A 415 -18.31 -6.73 -2.12
C ALA A 415 -18.69 -6.06 -0.79
N PHE A 416 -18.63 -4.73 -0.67
CA PHE A 416 -18.91 -4.03 0.57
C PHE A 416 -20.38 -4.16 0.96
N ASP A 417 -20.63 -4.65 2.18
CA ASP A 417 -21.95 -4.59 2.80
C ASP A 417 -21.85 -4.59 4.34
N ASN A 418 -22.97 -4.31 5.00
CA ASN A 418 -23.04 -4.22 6.48
C ASN A 418 -22.83 -5.59 7.18
N GLU A 419 -22.91 -6.71 6.46
CA GLU A 419 -22.60 -8.03 7.00
C GLU A 419 -21.10 -8.34 6.86
N LEU A 420 -20.46 -7.90 5.77
CA LEU A 420 -19.04 -8.07 5.50
C LEU A 420 -18.20 -7.34 6.56
N VAL A 421 -18.45 -6.06 6.80
CA VAL A 421 -17.63 -5.25 7.72
C VAL A 421 -18.27 -5.05 9.08
N ASN A 422 -17.45 -4.74 10.08
CA ASN A 422 -17.95 -4.13 11.30
C ASN A 422 -17.88 -2.60 11.16
N ILE A 423 -19.03 -1.98 10.89
CA ILE A 423 -19.14 -0.52 10.68
C ILE A 423 -18.68 0.33 11.88
N ASN A 424 -18.56 -0.27 13.07
CA ASN A 424 -18.07 0.41 14.28
C ASN A 424 -16.57 0.20 14.52
N LYS A 425 -15.88 -0.51 13.61
CA LYS A 425 -14.45 -0.78 13.67
C LYS A 425 -13.77 -0.11 12.46
N PRO A 426 -13.54 1.23 12.52
CA PRO A 426 -12.87 1.92 11.43
C PRO A 426 -11.46 1.37 11.23
N GLY A 427 -11.05 1.26 9.97
CA GLY A 427 -9.73 0.84 9.55
C GLY A 427 -8.87 2.04 9.12
N TRP A 428 -8.14 1.87 8.03
CA TRP A 428 -7.35 2.91 7.37
C TRP A 428 -8.25 4.01 6.75
N ASP A 429 -7.82 5.26 6.81
CA ASP A 429 -8.58 6.46 6.41
C ASP A 429 -7.66 7.40 5.62
N TRP A 430 -7.69 7.31 4.28
CA TRP A 430 -6.79 8.06 3.40
C TRP A 430 -7.46 8.64 2.15
N LEU A 431 -7.77 7.83 1.13
CA LEU A 431 -8.66 8.23 0.03
C LEU A 431 -10.11 8.18 0.51
N ASP A 432 -10.43 7.06 1.14
CA ASP A 432 -11.73 6.76 1.74
C ASP A 432 -11.52 6.01 3.06
N PRO A 433 -12.46 6.15 4.02
CA PRO A 433 -12.44 5.33 5.21
C PRO A 433 -12.70 3.86 4.85
N SER A 434 -11.88 2.96 5.36
CA SER A 434 -12.13 1.52 5.34
C SER A 434 -12.72 1.05 6.68
N TYR A 435 -13.28 -0.15 6.67
CA TYR A 435 -13.80 -0.82 7.86
C TYR A 435 -13.19 -2.21 7.98
N ASP A 436 -12.58 -2.47 9.13
CA ASP A 436 -11.88 -3.72 9.38
C ASP A 436 -12.86 -4.89 9.52
N PHE A 437 -12.41 -6.04 9.05
CA PHE A 437 -13.01 -7.32 9.40
C PHE A 437 -12.74 -7.65 10.87
N ASP A 438 -13.76 -8.16 11.54
CA ASP A 438 -13.59 -8.81 12.83
C ASP A 438 -13.34 -10.32 12.64
N LYS A 439 -12.94 -11.00 13.72
CA LYS A 439 -12.66 -12.44 13.67
C LYS A 439 -13.86 -13.26 13.18
N PRO A 440 -15.11 -13.00 13.63
CA PRO A 440 -16.31 -13.62 13.05
C PRO A 440 -16.44 -13.46 11.54
N THR A 441 -16.23 -12.26 11.00
CA THR A 441 -16.21 -12.00 9.56
C THR A 441 -15.14 -12.82 8.87
N MET A 442 -13.89 -12.78 9.33
CA MET A 442 -12.78 -13.50 8.71
C MET A 442 -13.04 -15.01 8.64
N ARG A 443 -13.67 -15.56 9.68
CA ARG A 443 -14.11 -16.97 9.75
C ARG A 443 -15.25 -17.26 8.79
N ARG A 444 -16.27 -16.41 8.75
CA ARG A 444 -17.41 -16.54 7.82
C ARG A 444 -16.93 -16.53 6.38
N GLU A 445 -16.07 -15.58 6.02
CA GLU A 445 -15.49 -15.46 4.67
C GLU A 445 -14.76 -16.73 4.22
N ALA A 446 -14.08 -17.39 5.16
CA ALA A 446 -13.40 -18.66 4.92
C ALA A 446 -14.36 -19.86 4.79
N THR A 447 -15.42 -19.92 5.61
CA THR A 447 -16.36 -21.06 5.64
C THR A 447 -17.43 -21.02 4.57
N THR A 448 -17.89 -19.83 4.18
CA THR A 448 -18.83 -19.65 3.07
C THR A 448 -18.12 -19.72 1.71
N ASN A 449 -16.79 -19.74 1.72
CA ASN A 449 -15.92 -19.60 0.55
C ASN A 449 -16.08 -18.26 -0.18
N ASN A 450 -16.64 -17.22 0.43
CA ASN A 450 -16.76 -15.90 -0.21
C ASN A 450 -15.40 -15.38 -0.66
N ARG A 451 -14.40 -15.41 0.22
CA ARG A 451 -13.03 -15.01 -0.11
C ARG A 451 -12.41 -15.89 -1.19
N LEU A 452 -12.56 -17.21 -1.07
CA LEU A 452 -12.10 -18.16 -2.09
C LEU A 452 -12.78 -17.95 -3.46
N ASN A 453 -14.05 -17.54 -3.49
CA ASN A 453 -14.76 -17.24 -4.73
C ASN A 453 -14.25 -15.95 -5.37
N ARG A 454 -13.89 -14.92 -4.59
CA ARG A 454 -13.18 -13.74 -5.12
C ARG A 454 -11.82 -14.13 -5.71
N PHE A 455 -11.08 -15.00 -5.03
CA PHE A 455 -9.82 -15.54 -5.59
C PHE A 455 -10.05 -16.37 -6.87
N ARG A 456 -11.10 -17.19 -6.94
CA ARG A 456 -11.45 -17.94 -8.17
C ARG A 456 -11.79 -16.99 -9.32
N ALA A 457 -12.56 -15.94 -9.05
CA ALA A 457 -12.86 -14.93 -10.05
C ALA A 457 -11.58 -14.24 -10.55
N LEU A 458 -10.63 -13.92 -9.67
CA LEU A 458 -9.33 -13.38 -10.08
C LEU A 458 -8.54 -14.38 -10.92
N LYS A 459 -8.55 -15.66 -10.57
CA LYS A 459 -7.90 -16.71 -11.37
C LYS A 459 -8.54 -16.88 -12.75
N GLU A 460 -9.85 -16.66 -12.86
CA GLU A 460 -10.55 -16.70 -14.14
C GLU A 460 -10.22 -15.48 -15.02
N GLU A 461 -10.11 -14.29 -14.41
CA GLU A 461 -9.80 -13.03 -15.10
C GLU A 461 -8.31 -12.90 -15.46
N VAL A 462 -7.41 -13.45 -14.62
CA VAL A 462 -5.95 -13.38 -14.76
C VAL A 462 -5.32 -14.78 -14.51
N PRO A 463 -5.47 -15.73 -15.45
CA PRO A 463 -5.12 -17.14 -15.24
C PRO A 463 -3.64 -17.41 -15.01
N ASN A 464 -2.75 -16.57 -15.52
CA ASN A 464 -1.29 -16.81 -15.48
C ASN A 464 -0.57 -16.07 -14.34
N LEU A 465 -1.31 -15.47 -13.40
CA LEU A 465 -0.72 -14.88 -12.20
C LEU A 465 0.03 -15.93 -11.36
N ASP A 466 1.14 -15.53 -10.71
CA ASP A 466 2.05 -16.44 -10.00
C ASP A 466 1.91 -16.42 -8.48
N PHE A 467 1.61 -15.26 -7.88
CA PHE A 467 1.51 -15.13 -6.42
C PHE A 467 0.45 -14.11 -5.97
N ILE A 468 0.07 -14.21 -4.70
CA ILE A 468 -0.76 -13.23 -4.00
C ILE A 468 0.03 -12.66 -2.82
N TYR A 469 0.11 -11.33 -2.76
CA TYR A 469 0.60 -10.59 -1.60
C TYR A 469 -0.58 -10.17 -0.73
N ALA A 470 -0.70 -10.77 0.45
CA ALA A 470 -1.72 -10.41 1.43
C ALA A 470 -1.21 -9.30 2.35
N ASP A 471 -1.69 -8.09 2.14
CA ASP A 471 -1.30 -6.91 2.92
C ASP A 471 -1.99 -6.89 4.28
N ALA A 472 -1.31 -6.33 5.28
CA ALA A 472 -1.80 -6.15 6.64
C ALA A 472 -2.35 -7.43 7.31
N TRP A 473 -2.02 -8.63 6.81
CA TRP A 473 -2.53 -9.87 7.41
C TRP A 473 -1.79 -10.22 8.70
N PHE A 474 -2.52 -10.24 9.82
CA PHE A 474 -1.95 -10.45 11.16
C PHE A 474 -2.45 -11.72 11.89
N GLU A 475 -3.35 -12.51 11.29
CA GLU A 475 -3.91 -13.70 11.94
C GLU A 475 -3.02 -14.95 11.73
N ASN A 476 -2.79 -15.70 12.82
CA ASN A 476 -2.06 -16.97 12.86
C ASN A 476 -3.00 -18.17 13.11
N GLY A 477 -2.43 -19.38 13.21
CA GLY A 477 -3.22 -20.60 13.41
C GLY A 477 -4.12 -20.90 12.21
N TRP A 478 -5.34 -21.40 12.47
CA TRP A 478 -6.23 -21.85 11.40
C TRP A 478 -6.59 -20.76 10.39
N ASN A 479 -6.82 -19.52 10.84
CA ASN A 479 -7.16 -18.40 9.96
C ASN A 479 -6.08 -18.18 8.89
N GLY A 480 -4.83 -18.04 9.33
CA GLY A 480 -3.70 -17.86 8.41
C GLY A 480 -3.51 -19.08 7.52
N ARG A 481 -3.58 -20.29 8.08
CA ARG A 481 -3.40 -21.51 7.29
C ARG A 481 -4.50 -21.68 6.23
N ARG A 482 -5.73 -21.30 6.55
CA ARG A 482 -6.85 -21.35 5.61
C ARG A 482 -6.65 -20.35 4.47
N LEU A 483 -6.22 -19.11 4.74
CA LEU A 483 -5.89 -18.14 3.70
C LEU A 483 -4.82 -18.69 2.74
N ALA A 484 -3.70 -19.19 3.29
CA ALA A 484 -2.63 -19.75 2.47
C ALA A 484 -3.10 -20.95 1.62
N ARG A 485 -3.95 -21.83 2.16
CA ARG A 485 -4.53 -22.95 1.40
C ARG A 485 -5.46 -22.48 0.29
N GLU A 486 -6.28 -21.47 0.52
CA GLU A 486 -7.17 -20.91 -0.51
C GLU A 486 -6.35 -20.39 -1.70
N ILE A 487 -5.29 -19.61 -1.44
CA ILE A 487 -4.35 -19.10 -2.45
C ILE A 487 -3.60 -20.25 -3.13
N ASN A 488 -2.96 -21.13 -2.36
CA ASN A 488 -2.17 -22.24 -2.90
C ASN A 488 -3.00 -23.19 -3.76
N SER A 489 -4.29 -23.40 -3.41
CA SER A 489 -5.20 -24.27 -4.17
C SER A 489 -5.45 -23.80 -5.60
N LEU A 490 -5.23 -22.52 -5.90
CA LEU A 490 -5.47 -21.91 -7.21
C LEU A 490 -4.21 -21.75 -8.07
N GLY A 491 -3.08 -22.30 -7.63
CA GLY A 491 -1.86 -22.21 -8.44
C GLY A 491 -0.87 -21.16 -7.97
N TRP A 492 -1.13 -20.41 -6.90
CA TRP A 492 -0.33 -19.25 -6.52
C TRP A 492 0.58 -19.49 -5.32
N ALA A 493 1.71 -18.79 -5.26
CA ALA A 493 2.49 -18.66 -4.03
C ALA A 493 1.83 -17.70 -3.04
N MET A 494 2.08 -17.92 -1.76
CA MET A 494 1.72 -17.02 -0.67
C MET A 494 2.89 -16.07 -0.36
N THR A 495 2.62 -14.77 -0.33
CA THR A 495 3.52 -13.74 0.21
C THR A 495 2.73 -12.79 1.12
N THR A 496 3.37 -12.11 2.05
CA THR A 496 2.66 -11.25 3.03
C THR A 496 3.54 -10.13 3.57
N GLU A 497 2.93 -9.17 4.24
CA GLU A 497 3.61 -8.02 4.82
C GLU A 497 4.48 -8.40 6.02
N PHE A 498 3.87 -9.04 7.03
CA PHE A 498 4.46 -9.17 8.35
C PHE A 498 5.25 -10.48 8.54
N PRO A 499 6.45 -10.39 9.13
CA PRO A 499 7.35 -11.52 9.25
C PRO A 499 7.05 -12.41 10.47
N ASN A 500 5.94 -12.23 11.17
CA ASN A 500 5.56 -13.02 12.35
C ASN A 500 4.30 -13.89 12.12
N THR A 501 3.92 -14.08 10.85
CA THR A 501 2.76 -14.89 10.47
C THR A 501 3.07 -15.79 9.27
N LEU A 502 2.25 -16.83 9.08
CA LEU A 502 2.28 -17.68 7.88
C LEU A 502 3.64 -18.32 7.58
N GLU A 503 4.37 -18.73 8.63
CA GLU A 503 5.74 -19.22 8.48
C GLU A 503 5.82 -20.44 7.55
N GLU A 504 4.86 -21.37 7.58
CA GLU A 504 4.97 -22.59 6.76
C GLU A 504 4.74 -22.37 5.26
N ASP A 505 4.02 -21.31 4.89
CA ASP A 505 3.48 -21.14 3.54
C ASP A 505 4.06 -19.94 2.79
N SER A 506 4.48 -18.89 3.49
CA SER A 506 5.01 -17.68 2.84
C SER A 506 6.42 -17.89 2.29
N ILE A 507 6.66 -17.44 1.06
CA ILE A 507 7.99 -17.42 0.44
C ILE A 507 8.69 -16.06 0.55
N TRP A 508 7.96 -15.00 0.91
CA TRP A 508 8.48 -13.63 0.91
C TRP A 508 7.76 -12.76 1.95
N TYR A 509 8.53 -11.95 2.68
CA TYR A 509 7.98 -10.93 3.58
C TYR A 509 8.45 -9.55 3.19
N HIS A 510 7.52 -8.61 3.03
CA HIS A 510 7.84 -7.24 2.66
C HIS A 510 8.78 -6.59 3.68
N TRP A 511 8.46 -6.69 4.97
CA TRP A 511 9.28 -6.11 6.04
C TRP A 511 10.58 -6.89 6.33
N ALA A 512 10.81 -8.02 5.66
CA ALA A 512 12.10 -8.69 5.69
C ALA A 512 13.04 -8.18 4.59
N VAL A 513 12.53 -7.95 3.38
CA VAL A 513 13.33 -7.48 2.25
C VAL A 513 13.46 -5.95 2.18
N ASP A 514 12.46 -5.21 2.64
CA ASP A 514 12.62 -3.79 2.89
C ASP A 514 13.18 -3.61 4.30
N TYR A 515 14.51 -3.54 4.38
CA TYR A 515 15.23 -3.43 5.64
C TYR A 515 14.89 -2.15 6.43
N ASN A 516 14.24 -1.15 5.84
CA ASN A 516 13.92 0.08 6.58
C ASN A 516 12.61 -0.04 7.38
N TYR A 517 11.72 -1.00 7.08
CA TYR A 517 10.44 -1.17 7.77
C TYR A 517 10.49 -1.92 9.10
N GLY A 518 9.65 -1.53 10.06
CA GLY A 518 9.49 -2.26 11.33
C GLY A 518 10.59 -2.05 12.38
N GLY A 519 11.51 -1.10 12.16
CA GLY A 519 12.57 -0.80 13.12
C GLY A 519 13.50 -1.99 13.35
N GLN A 520 14.03 -2.15 14.57
CA GLN A 520 14.93 -3.27 14.90
C GLN A 520 14.21 -4.48 15.54
N ASP A 521 12.92 -4.35 15.85
CA ASP A 521 12.15 -5.36 16.59
C ASP A 521 11.27 -6.24 15.68
N MET A 522 11.00 -5.80 14.45
CA MET A 522 10.16 -6.49 13.49
C MET A 522 10.81 -6.54 12.10
N LYS A 523 11.70 -7.53 11.91
CA LYS A 523 12.33 -7.91 10.63
C LYS A 523 12.01 -9.36 10.29
N GLY A 524 12.68 -9.91 9.27
CA GLY A 524 12.67 -11.35 9.01
C GLY A 524 13.14 -12.21 10.19
N PHE A 525 13.12 -13.54 10.03
CA PHE A 525 13.43 -14.46 11.11
C PHE A 525 14.88 -14.37 11.57
N ASN A 526 15.05 -14.19 12.87
CA ASN A 526 16.33 -14.28 13.54
C ASN A 526 16.49 -15.66 14.17
N SER A 527 16.84 -16.63 13.33
CA SER A 527 17.10 -18.01 13.72
C SER A 527 18.13 -18.63 12.78
N LYS A 528 19.21 -19.17 13.35
CA LYS A 528 20.18 -20.03 12.69
C LYS A 528 19.52 -21.33 12.26
N ILE A 529 18.70 -21.94 13.11
CA ILE A 529 18.04 -23.23 12.82
C ILE A 529 17.08 -23.10 11.62
N ALA A 530 16.14 -22.14 11.66
CA ALA A 530 15.17 -21.96 10.60
C ALA A 530 15.85 -21.55 9.27
N ARG A 531 16.84 -20.64 9.33
CA ARG A 531 17.58 -20.22 8.13
C ARG A 531 18.46 -21.35 7.59
N PHE A 532 19.11 -22.15 8.43
CA PHE A 532 19.84 -23.35 8.01
C PHE A 532 18.93 -24.27 7.19
N ILE A 533 17.73 -24.57 7.71
CA ILE A 533 16.80 -25.49 7.06
C ILE A 533 16.30 -24.90 5.72
N ARG A 534 15.92 -23.61 5.70
CA ARG A 534 15.10 -23.04 4.62
C ARG A 534 15.69 -21.85 3.86
N ASN A 535 16.97 -21.49 4.02
CA ASN A 535 17.57 -20.31 3.35
C ASN A 535 17.25 -20.25 1.85
N HIS A 536 17.30 -21.41 1.17
CA HIS A 536 17.05 -21.60 -0.25
C HIS A 536 15.58 -21.47 -0.69
N GLN A 537 14.63 -21.48 0.24
CA GLN A 537 13.20 -21.56 -0.07
C GLN A 537 12.47 -20.22 0.05
N LYS A 538 13.09 -19.21 0.68
CA LYS A 538 12.38 -18.03 1.19
C LYS A 538 13.25 -16.78 1.23
N ASP A 539 12.63 -15.63 1.01
CA ASP A 539 13.13 -14.30 1.36
C ASP A 539 12.38 -13.77 2.59
N THR A 540 12.58 -14.47 3.72
CA THR A 540 11.91 -14.18 5.00
C THR A 540 12.91 -13.90 6.11
N TRP A 541 14.18 -13.68 5.76
CA TRP A 541 15.31 -13.57 6.69
C TRP A 541 15.62 -12.12 7.00
N ILE A 542 16.31 -11.88 8.12
CA ILE A 542 16.93 -10.57 8.34
C ILE A 542 17.98 -10.33 7.24
N ALA A 543 17.74 -9.30 6.43
CA ALA A 543 18.66 -8.85 5.41
C ALA A 543 19.99 -8.35 6.01
N ARG A 544 21.01 -8.18 5.17
CA ARG A 544 22.35 -7.71 5.58
C ARG A 544 23.06 -8.60 6.61
N ASN A 545 22.75 -9.89 6.66
CA ASN A 545 23.57 -10.84 7.40
C ASN A 545 24.99 -10.87 6.81
N GLU A 546 26.02 -10.92 7.67
CA GLU A 546 27.41 -10.80 7.25
C GLU A 546 27.84 -11.87 6.23
N LEU A 547 27.41 -13.12 6.44
CA LEU A 547 27.77 -14.25 5.58
C LEU A 547 26.70 -14.52 4.51
N LEU A 548 25.44 -14.64 4.91
CA LEU A 548 24.35 -15.03 4.01
C LEU A 548 23.71 -13.86 3.26
N GLY A 549 23.98 -12.61 3.65
CA GLY A 549 23.27 -11.45 3.11
C GLY A 549 21.78 -11.52 3.41
N GLY A 550 20.96 -11.35 2.38
CA GLY A 550 19.51 -11.33 2.40
C GLY A 550 19.02 -10.31 1.39
N SER A 551 18.05 -10.71 0.57
CA SER A 551 17.57 -9.94 -0.56
C SER A 551 16.95 -8.63 -0.08
N GLU A 552 17.22 -7.54 -0.80
CA GLU A 552 16.62 -6.24 -0.56
C GLU A 552 15.78 -5.80 -1.76
N VAL A 553 14.79 -4.95 -1.48
CA VAL A 553 13.91 -4.40 -2.52
C VAL A 553 14.67 -3.47 -3.48
N THR A 554 14.27 -3.47 -4.75
CA THR A 554 14.95 -2.80 -5.88
C THR A 554 14.08 -1.73 -6.53
N ASP A 555 13.12 -1.15 -5.80
CA ASP A 555 12.08 -0.30 -6.37
C ASP A 555 12.59 0.96 -7.08
N TYR A 556 11.93 1.26 -8.20
CA TYR A 556 12.02 2.54 -8.91
C TYR A 556 10.73 2.89 -9.69
N GLU A 557 9.64 2.16 -9.46
CA GLU A 557 8.35 2.34 -10.13
C GLU A 557 7.30 2.97 -9.19
N GLY A 558 7.73 3.87 -8.30
CA GLY A 558 6.85 4.75 -7.53
C GLY A 558 6.63 4.38 -6.07
N TRP A 559 6.90 3.14 -5.64
CA TRP A 559 6.73 2.75 -4.23
C TRP A 559 7.59 3.61 -3.30
N GLN A 560 6.94 4.26 -2.32
CA GLN A 560 7.53 5.29 -1.43
C GLN A 560 8.27 6.42 -2.17
N GLY A 561 7.90 6.71 -3.41
CA GLY A 561 8.57 7.70 -4.26
C GLY A 561 9.90 7.24 -4.85
N SER A 562 10.24 5.96 -4.74
CA SER A 562 11.44 5.38 -5.36
C SER A 562 11.32 5.44 -6.87
N LYS A 563 12.34 6.02 -7.54
CA LYS A 563 12.32 6.27 -8.99
C LYS A 563 13.65 6.13 -9.74
N ASN A 564 14.71 5.76 -9.03
CA ASN A 564 16.06 5.73 -9.60
C ASN A 564 16.44 4.33 -10.10
N PHE A 565 16.49 4.17 -11.43
CA PHE A 565 16.80 2.89 -12.08
C PHE A 565 18.22 2.39 -11.76
N ASP A 566 19.23 3.25 -11.79
CA ASP A 566 20.62 2.84 -11.54
C ASP A 566 20.83 2.37 -10.08
N ASN A 567 20.09 2.93 -9.13
CA ASN A 567 20.07 2.45 -7.75
C ASN A 567 19.47 1.04 -7.65
N ALA A 568 18.40 0.75 -8.39
CA ALA A 568 17.82 -0.58 -8.47
C ALA A 568 18.84 -1.61 -8.98
N ILE A 569 19.50 -1.32 -10.10
CA ILE A 569 20.56 -2.18 -10.68
C ILE A 569 21.71 -2.37 -9.68
N LYS A 570 22.10 -1.33 -8.95
CA LYS A 570 23.12 -1.44 -7.92
C LYS A 570 22.72 -2.41 -6.81
N VAL A 571 21.48 -2.36 -6.30
CA VAL A 571 21.01 -3.30 -5.26
C VAL A 571 21.01 -4.73 -5.79
N VAL A 572 20.57 -4.94 -7.04
CA VAL A 572 20.60 -6.27 -7.70
C VAL A 572 22.00 -6.87 -7.63
N PHE A 573 23.03 -6.16 -8.09
CA PHE A 573 24.38 -6.73 -8.21
C PHE A 573 25.20 -6.65 -6.91
N GLU A 574 24.97 -5.66 -6.05
CA GLU A 574 25.73 -5.50 -4.80
C GLU A 574 25.20 -6.40 -3.67
N VAL A 575 23.87 -6.55 -3.56
CA VAL A 575 23.21 -7.22 -2.43
C VAL A 575 22.55 -8.52 -2.84
N ASN A 576 21.70 -8.50 -3.87
CA ASN A 576 20.83 -9.63 -4.17
C ASN A 576 21.61 -10.75 -4.87
N MET A 577 22.50 -10.44 -5.82
CA MET A 577 23.24 -11.43 -6.59
C MET A 577 24.06 -12.39 -5.70
N PRO A 578 24.89 -11.94 -4.73
CA PRO A 578 25.59 -12.87 -3.84
C PRO A 578 24.64 -13.65 -2.90
N THR A 579 23.54 -13.02 -2.48
CA THR A 579 22.52 -13.66 -1.63
C THR A 579 21.85 -14.82 -2.38
N LYS A 580 21.34 -14.53 -3.58
CA LYS A 580 20.65 -15.47 -4.44
C LYS A 580 21.55 -16.60 -4.92
N TYR A 581 22.81 -16.31 -5.22
CA TYR A 581 23.79 -17.35 -5.50
C TYR A 581 23.90 -18.37 -4.37
N LEU A 582 23.97 -17.93 -3.11
CA LEU A 582 23.98 -18.85 -1.96
C LEU A 582 22.65 -19.56 -1.73
N GLN A 583 21.52 -18.97 -2.14
CA GLN A 583 20.20 -19.62 -2.05
C GLN A 583 20.02 -20.79 -3.02
N HIS A 584 20.86 -20.95 -4.05
CA HIS A 584 20.80 -22.14 -4.92
C HIS A 584 21.26 -23.42 -4.21
N PHE A 585 21.95 -23.29 -3.07
CA PHE A 585 22.58 -24.39 -2.37
C PHE A 585 21.99 -24.49 -0.95
N PRO A 586 21.40 -25.63 -0.54
CA PRO A 586 21.04 -25.86 0.85
C PRO A 586 22.27 -25.86 1.78
N ILE A 587 22.14 -25.30 2.98
CA ILE A 587 23.21 -25.28 3.98
C ILE A 587 23.41 -26.69 4.56
N ILE A 588 24.66 -27.12 4.77
CA ILE A 588 24.98 -28.41 5.39
C ILE A 588 25.82 -28.28 6.67
N GLU A 589 26.54 -27.16 6.82
CA GLU A 589 27.33 -26.86 8.02
C GLU A 589 27.35 -25.34 8.24
N TRP A 590 27.26 -24.90 9.48
CA TRP A 590 27.25 -23.50 9.84
C TRP A 590 28.05 -23.28 11.13
N GLU A 591 29.25 -22.75 10.96
CA GLU A 591 30.16 -22.29 12.01
C GLU A 591 30.12 -20.77 12.19
N SER A 592 30.79 -20.26 13.22
CA SER A 592 30.75 -18.82 13.54
C SER A 592 31.23 -17.91 12.41
N ASP A 593 32.19 -18.38 11.61
CA ASP A 593 32.89 -17.61 10.58
C ASP A 593 32.84 -18.26 9.18
N THR A 594 32.16 -19.40 9.05
CA THR A 594 32.14 -20.24 7.84
C THR A 594 30.81 -20.97 7.74
N ILE A 595 30.19 -20.98 6.56
CA ILE A 595 29.00 -21.77 6.27
C ILE A 595 29.29 -22.59 5.01
N ASN A 596 29.10 -23.90 5.09
CA ASN A 596 29.21 -24.82 3.96
C ASN A 596 27.80 -25.20 3.48
N PHE A 597 27.70 -25.34 2.17
CA PHE A 597 26.48 -25.68 1.46
C PHE A 597 26.71 -26.94 0.63
N THR A 598 25.64 -27.49 0.05
CA THR A 598 25.76 -28.52 -0.98
C THR A 598 26.60 -28.03 -2.16
N ASP A 599 27.01 -28.97 -3.00
CA ASP A 599 27.78 -28.69 -4.23
C ASP A 599 29.09 -27.93 -3.98
N ASN A 600 29.70 -28.22 -2.82
CA ASN A 600 31.03 -27.74 -2.43
C ASN A 600 31.14 -26.20 -2.48
N VAL A 601 30.05 -25.54 -2.09
CA VAL A 601 30.00 -24.08 -1.92
C VAL A 601 30.22 -23.72 -0.46
N SER A 602 30.97 -22.66 -0.21
CA SER A 602 31.16 -22.12 1.13
C SER A 602 31.23 -20.60 1.14
N VAL A 603 30.81 -19.99 2.25
CA VAL A 603 31.05 -18.57 2.54
C VAL A 603 31.79 -18.44 3.87
N SER A 604 32.81 -17.59 3.92
CA SER A 604 33.59 -17.36 5.14
C SER A 604 34.02 -15.90 5.29
N ASN A 605 34.17 -15.44 6.53
CA ASN A 605 34.79 -14.16 6.89
C ASN A 605 36.07 -14.32 7.72
N LYS A 606 36.64 -15.54 7.82
CA LYS A 606 37.86 -15.88 8.59
C LYS A 606 39.05 -14.94 8.36
N THR A 607 39.17 -14.39 7.16
CA THR A 607 40.28 -13.52 6.74
C THR A 607 40.01 -12.03 7.01
N GLY A 608 38.89 -11.69 7.65
CA GLY A 608 38.40 -10.31 7.80
C GLY A 608 37.71 -9.76 6.55
N SER A 609 37.50 -10.59 5.53
CA SER A 609 36.76 -10.26 4.32
C SER A 609 35.85 -11.42 3.95
N LYS A 610 34.62 -11.12 3.49
CA LYS A 610 33.68 -12.13 2.99
C LYS A 610 34.26 -12.80 1.75
N ILE A 611 34.39 -14.12 1.77
CA ILE A 611 34.87 -14.94 0.66
C ILE A 611 33.81 -15.99 0.36
N ILE A 612 33.41 -16.13 -0.90
CA ILE A 612 32.62 -17.27 -1.38
C ILE A 612 33.51 -18.14 -2.24
N THR A 613 33.46 -19.45 -2.03
CA THR A 613 34.12 -20.42 -2.90
C THR A 613 33.12 -21.44 -3.46
N LYS A 614 33.42 -21.97 -4.65
CA LYS A 614 32.78 -23.15 -5.24
C LYS A 614 33.88 -24.06 -5.74
N ASP A 615 33.86 -25.34 -5.35
CA ASP A 615 34.91 -26.31 -5.70
C ASP A 615 36.33 -25.87 -5.29
N GLY A 616 36.43 -25.18 -4.16
CA GLY A 616 37.68 -24.58 -3.66
C GLY A 616 38.18 -23.39 -4.50
N ILE A 617 37.44 -22.95 -5.51
CA ILE A 617 37.74 -21.78 -6.33
C ILE A 617 37.04 -20.56 -5.74
N LYS A 618 37.80 -19.50 -5.46
CA LYS A 618 37.26 -18.23 -4.97
C LYS A 618 36.46 -17.52 -6.06
N VAL A 619 35.17 -17.32 -5.81
CA VAL A 619 34.22 -16.64 -6.71
C VAL A 619 33.78 -15.28 -6.18
N LEU A 620 33.97 -14.99 -4.88
CA LEU A 620 33.75 -13.67 -4.29
C LEU A 620 34.84 -13.33 -3.27
N GLU A 621 35.24 -12.06 -3.19
CA GLU A 621 36.15 -11.51 -2.18
C GLU A 621 35.75 -10.06 -1.83
N GLY A 622 35.30 -9.83 -0.60
CA GLY A 622 34.82 -8.54 -0.14
C GLY A 622 33.62 -8.07 -0.97
N SER A 623 33.81 -6.97 -1.70
CA SER A 623 32.78 -6.34 -2.54
C SER A 623 33.00 -6.52 -4.05
N LYS A 624 33.80 -7.52 -4.44
CA LYS A 624 34.05 -7.88 -5.84
C LYS A 624 33.87 -9.38 -6.02
N TYR A 625 33.43 -9.80 -7.21
CA TYR A 625 33.19 -11.22 -7.48
C TYR A 625 33.27 -11.56 -8.97
N LEU A 626 33.40 -12.84 -9.26
CA LEU A 626 33.14 -13.49 -10.55
C LEU A 626 32.27 -14.72 -10.26
N LEU A 627 30.94 -14.52 -10.19
CA LEU A 627 29.98 -15.56 -9.78
C LEU A 627 29.47 -16.35 -11.00
N PRO A 628 29.57 -17.69 -11.01
CA PRO A 628 28.96 -18.53 -12.04
C PRO A 628 27.43 -18.48 -12.01
N TRP A 629 26.79 -18.42 -13.18
CA TRP A 629 25.33 -18.37 -13.33
C TRP A 629 24.86 -19.04 -14.63
N ASP A 630 23.74 -19.77 -14.68
CA ASP A 630 23.03 -20.40 -13.55
C ASP A 630 24.03 -21.25 -12.72
N PRO A 631 23.99 -21.23 -11.38
CA PRO A 631 24.98 -21.93 -10.56
C PRO A 631 25.11 -23.45 -10.85
N SER A 632 24.08 -24.07 -11.46
CA SER A 632 24.09 -25.47 -11.87
C SER A 632 24.76 -25.71 -13.23
N THR A 633 24.53 -24.84 -14.23
CA THR A 633 25.03 -25.01 -15.60
C THR A 633 26.31 -24.22 -15.90
N GLU A 634 26.57 -23.17 -15.12
CA GLU A 634 27.70 -22.24 -15.27
C GLU A 634 27.84 -21.67 -16.68
N GLU A 635 26.70 -21.37 -17.32
CA GLU A 635 26.64 -20.87 -18.70
C GLU A 635 27.38 -19.54 -18.89
N LYS A 636 27.38 -18.70 -17.87
CA LYS A 636 28.00 -17.37 -17.84
C LYS A 636 28.54 -17.05 -16.45
N LEU A 637 29.37 -16.02 -16.34
CA LEU A 637 29.90 -15.54 -15.07
C LEU A 637 29.61 -14.04 -14.92
N TYR A 638 28.94 -13.62 -13.85
CA TYR A 638 28.76 -12.20 -13.56
C TYR A 638 29.98 -11.65 -12.81
N HIS A 639 30.49 -10.52 -13.28
CA HIS A 639 31.53 -9.77 -12.61
C HIS A 639 31.01 -8.42 -12.12
N TYR A 640 31.28 -8.10 -10.86
CA TYR A 640 30.99 -6.79 -10.27
C TYR A 640 32.14 -6.41 -9.34
N ASN A 641 32.44 -5.12 -9.28
CA ASN A 641 33.41 -4.56 -8.35
C ASN A 641 32.95 -3.18 -7.87
N LYS A 642 32.47 -3.10 -6.63
CA LYS A 642 31.97 -1.87 -6.01
C LYS A 642 32.92 -0.67 -6.15
N ASN A 643 34.22 -0.91 -5.97
CA ASN A 643 35.23 0.15 -5.98
C ASN A 643 35.91 0.33 -7.35
N GLY A 644 35.61 -0.54 -8.32
CA GLY A 644 36.28 -0.59 -9.61
C GLY A 644 37.74 -1.04 -9.52
N GLY A 645 38.44 -0.95 -10.65
CA GLY A 645 39.83 -1.36 -10.81
C GLY A 645 40.00 -2.80 -11.25
N THR A 646 41.26 -3.26 -11.20
CA THR A 646 41.67 -4.55 -11.75
C THR A 646 41.54 -5.70 -10.75
N SER A 647 40.99 -6.82 -11.18
CA SER A 647 40.92 -8.06 -10.39
C SER A 647 41.18 -9.29 -11.25
N THR A 648 41.85 -10.29 -10.67
CA THR A 648 42.19 -11.55 -11.34
C THR A 648 41.46 -12.70 -10.66
N TRP A 649 40.86 -13.59 -11.47
CA TRP A 649 40.02 -14.68 -11.01
C TRP A 649 40.40 -15.98 -11.71
N LYS A 650 40.43 -17.07 -10.95
CA LYS A 650 40.49 -18.42 -11.52
C LYS A 650 39.10 -18.79 -12.03
N LEU A 651 39.03 -19.29 -13.25
CA LEU A 651 37.77 -19.71 -13.87
C LEU A 651 37.25 -21.02 -13.24
N PRO A 652 35.93 -21.25 -13.23
CA PRO A 652 35.35 -22.53 -12.85
C PRO A 652 35.85 -23.69 -13.72
N LEU A 653 35.74 -24.93 -13.22
CA LEU A 653 36.18 -26.12 -13.95
C LEU A 653 35.46 -26.29 -15.30
N SER A 654 34.21 -25.82 -15.42
CA SER A 654 33.45 -25.88 -16.68
C SER A 654 33.99 -24.97 -17.80
N TYR A 655 35.00 -24.14 -17.51
CA TYR A 655 35.72 -23.26 -18.45
C TYR A 655 37.14 -23.79 -18.77
N GLU A 656 37.52 -24.97 -18.29
CA GLU A 656 38.84 -25.56 -18.56
C GLU A 656 39.07 -25.78 -20.06
N GLY A 657 40.30 -25.52 -20.51
CA GLY A 657 40.71 -25.69 -21.92
C GLY A 657 40.36 -24.53 -22.86
N LEU A 658 39.70 -23.48 -22.37
CA LEU A 658 39.48 -22.25 -23.14
C LEU A 658 40.75 -21.39 -23.14
N ASP A 659 41.15 -20.93 -24.33
CA ASP A 659 42.24 -19.95 -24.49
C ASP A 659 41.75 -18.50 -24.33
N THR A 660 40.45 -18.26 -24.57
CA THR A 660 39.81 -16.94 -24.54
C THR A 660 38.38 -17.02 -24.02
N VAL A 661 37.89 -15.94 -23.40
CA VAL A 661 36.48 -15.72 -23.04
C VAL A 661 36.01 -14.34 -23.50
N LYS A 662 34.69 -14.14 -23.58
CA LYS A 662 34.08 -12.87 -24.02
C LYS A 662 33.64 -12.04 -22.82
N LEU A 663 34.01 -10.76 -22.76
CA LEU A 663 33.54 -9.82 -21.74
C LEU A 663 32.51 -8.85 -22.31
N TYR A 664 31.38 -8.72 -21.63
CA TYR A 664 30.36 -7.72 -21.93
C TYR A 664 30.09 -6.85 -20.70
N LYS A 665 29.92 -5.55 -20.91
CA LYS A 665 29.35 -4.64 -19.91
C LYS A 665 27.83 -4.68 -20.03
N LEU A 666 27.13 -4.69 -18.89
CA LEU A 666 25.67 -4.64 -18.88
C LEU A 666 25.18 -3.20 -18.75
N THR A 667 24.19 -2.85 -19.56
CA THR A 667 23.53 -1.55 -19.62
C THR A 667 22.04 -1.74 -19.79
N ASP A 668 21.23 -0.69 -19.63
CA ASP A 668 19.79 -0.77 -19.93
C ASP A 668 19.47 -1.02 -21.43
N GLN A 669 20.49 -1.01 -22.30
CA GLN A 669 20.43 -1.44 -23.71
C GLN A 669 20.93 -2.89 -23.92
N GLY A 670 21.25 -3.61 -22.85
CA GLY A 670 21.75 -4.98 -22.88
C GLY A 670 23.28 -5.07 -22.83
N ARG A 671 23.80 -6.14 -23.43
CA ARG A 671 25.22 -6.49 -23.46
C ARG A 671 26.00 -5.60 -24.44
N GLU A 672 26.94 -4.82 -23.92
CA GLU A 672 27.95 -4.09 -24.70
C GLU A 672 29.25 -4.91 -24.73
N PHE A 673 29.65 -5.43 -25.89
CA PHE A 673 30.90 -6.18 -26.02
C PHE A 673 32.11 -5.28 -25.75
N ILE A 674 33.01 -5.74 -24.88
CA ILE A 674 34.21 -4.99 -24.49
C ILE A 674 35.44 -5.57 -25.17
N GLU A 675 35.75 -6.84 -24.90
CA GLU A 675 36.95 -7.50 -25.42
C GLU A 675 36.90 -9.02 -25.30
N ASP A 676 37.80 -9.68 -26.06
CA ASP A 676 38.18 -11.07 -25.83
C ASP A 676 39.28 -11.11 -24.76
N ILE A 677 38.98 -11.66 -23.58
CA ILE A 677 39.97 -11.79 -22.51
C ILE A 677 40.75 -13.10 -22.70
N GLN A 678 42.07 -13.00 -22.69
CA GLN A 678 42.96 -14.17 -22.71
C GLN A 678 42.90 -14.94 -21.39
N VAL A 679 42.79 -16.26 -21.48
CA VAL A 679 42.86 -17.16 -20.32
C VAL A 679 44.30 -17.59 -20.13
N ILE A 680 44.93 -17.14 -19.04
CA ILE A 680 46.33 -17.45 -18.74
C ILE A 680 46.36 -18.32 -17.49
N GLN A 681 46.81 -19.57 -17.63
CA GLN A 681 46.86 -20.54 -16.53
C GLN A 681 45.50 -20.73 -15.83
N GLY A 682 44.41 -20.76 -16.61
CA GLY A 682 43.04 -20.90 -16.11
C GLY A 682 42.50 -19.67 -15.38
N GLN A 683 43.14 -18.51 -15.54
CA GLN A 683 42.73 -17.24 -14.91
C GLN A 683 42.43 -16.17 -15.95
N ILE A 684 41.55 -15.24 -15.58
CA ILE A 684 41.26 -14.02 -16.33
C ILE A 684 41.49 -12.78 -15.46
N THR A 685 41.82 -11.66 -16.09
CA THR A 685 41.97 -10.37 -15.42
C THR A 685 40.99 -9.38 -16.03
N ILE A 686 40.16 -8.75 -15.20
CA ILE A 686 39.16 -7.77 -15.63
C ILE A 686 39.50 -6.42 -14.99
N ASN A 687 39.51 -5.35 -15.79
CA ASN A 687 39.57 -3.97 -15.32
C ASN A 687 38.17 -3.34 -15.35
N ALA A 688 37.48 -3.34 -14.20
CA ALA A 688 36.10 -2.93 -14.11
C ALA A 688 35.93 -1.48 -13.67
N ASN A 689 34.95 -0.77 -14.24
CA ASN A 689 34.48 0.49 -13.69
C ASN A 689 33.80 0.27 -12.31
N PRO A 690 33.85 1.26 -11.40
CA PRO A 690 33.18 1.16 -10.11
C PRO A 690 31.68 0.89 -10.25
N ALA A 691 31.17 -0.02 -9.43
CA ALA A 691 29.75 -0.36 -9.34
C ALA A 691 29.07 -0.64 -10.70
N THR A 692 29.82 -1.22 -11.64
CA THR A 692 29.32 -1.55 -12.98
C THR A 692 29.25 -3.07 -13.15
N PRO A 693 28.11 -3.63 -13.55
CA PRO A 693 27.97 -5.06 -13.83
C PRO A 693 28.54 -5.44 -15.20
N TYR A 694 29.22 -6.58 -15.23
CA TYR A 694 29.74 -7.22 -16.44
C TYR A 694 29.33 -8.69 -16.45
N VAL A 695 29.33 -9.31 -17.62
CA VAL A 695 29.11 -10.74 -17.80
C VAL A 695 30.17 -11.33 -18.72
N VAL A 696 30.64 -12.53 -18.36
CA VAL A 696 31.65 -13.30 -19.09
C VAL A 696 30.99 -14.54 -19.68
N TYR A 697 31.23 -14.79 -20.97
CA TYR A 697 30.75 -15.98 -21.67
C TYR A 697 31.90 -16.81 -22.25
N LYS A 698 31.69 -18.12 -22.36
CA LYS A 698 32.64 -19.08 -22.98
C LYS A 698 32.93 -18.76 -24.45
N GLN A 699 31.92 -18.24 -25.14
CA GLN A 699 31.94 -17.88 -26.56
C GLN A 699 31.05 -16.65 -26.76
N ASP A 700 30.80 -16.25 -28.00
CA ASP A 700 29.87 -15.15 -28.26
C ASP A 700 28.52 -15.44 -27.59
N ALA A 701 28.06 -14.50 -26.77
CA ALA A 701 26.77 -14.62 -26.11
C ALA A 701 25.67 -14.71 -27.18
N GLN A 702 24.65 -15.53 -26.94
CA GLN A 702 23.47 -15.53 -27.80
C GLN A 702 22.92 -14.10 -27.87
N VAL A 703 22.63 -13.62 -29.07
CA VAL A 703 22.02 -12.29 -29.25
C VAL A 703 20.61 -12.34 -28.66
N HIS A 704 20.29 -11.42 -27.74
CA HIS A 704 18.91 -11.25 -27.29
C HIS A 704 18.06 -10.83 -28.50
N GLU A 705 16.87 -11.40 -28.64
CA GLU A 705 15.92 -10.84 -29.62
C GLU A 705 15.72 -9.35 -29.29
N ALA A 706 15.59 -8.53 -30.34
CA ALA A 706 15.33 -7.12 -30.16
C ALA A 706 14.05 -6.97 -29.33
N VAL A 707 14.15 -6.22 -28.23
CA VAL A 707 13.02 -5.96 -27.36
C VAL A 707 12.04 -5.05 -28.07
N ASP A 708 10.77 -5.44 -28.07
CA ASP A 708 9.67 -4.65 -28.63
C ASP A 708 9.10 -3.72 -27.55
N PHE A 709 9.71 -2.56 -27.32
CA PHE A 709 9.16 -1.57 -26.39
C PHE A 709 7.85 -0.99 -26.95
N GLY A 710 6.84 -0.85 -26.10
CA GLY A 710 5.48 -0.45 -26.49
C GLY A 710 4.59 -1.60 -26.95
N GLN A 711 5.05 -2.86 -26.85
CA GLN A 711 4.25 -4.05 -27.19
C GLN A 711 2.90 -4.04 -26.48
N GLY A 712 1.83 -4.33 -27.24
CA GLY A 712 0.45 -4.30 -26.75
C GLY A 712 -0.18 -2.90 -26.78
N THR A 713 0.63 -1.85 -26.81
CA THR A 713 0.14 -0.48 -27.04
C THR A 713 0.03 -0.20 -28.55
N LEU A 714 -0.48 0.98 -28.90
CA LEU A 714 -0.54 1.46 -30.29
C LEU A 714 0.74 2.19 -30.72
N ILE A 715 1.68 2.42 -29.81
CA ILE A 715 2.88 3.23 -30.01
C ILE A 715 4.11 2.35 -29.76
N LYS A 716 5.07 2.40 -30.67
CA LYS A 716 6.40 1.82 -30.45
C LYS A 716 7.23 2.75 -29.58
N ASP A 717 7.91 2.15 -28.62
CA ASP A 717 8.82 2.80 -27.66
C ASP A 717 8.25 4.08 -27.00
N PRO A 718 7.05 4.02 -26.37
CA PRO A 718 6.37 5.20 -25.86
C PRO A 718 7.13 5.96 -24.76
N GLY A 719 8.02 5.28 -24.03
CA GLY A 719 8.89 5.84 -22.99
C GLY A 719 10.33 6.07 -23.43
N PHE A 720 10.62 6.00 -24.73
CA PHE A 720 11.96 6.22 -25.31
C PHE A 720 13.06 5.31 -24.72
N ASN A 721 12.70 4.09 -24.31
CA ASN A 721 13.57 3.11 -23.67
C ASN A 721 14.63 2.52 -24.61
N ASN A 722 14.49 2.64 -25.94
CA ASN A 722 15.56 2.31 -26.89
C ASN A 722 16.75 3.27 -26.81
N GLY A 723 16.62 4.39 -26.07
CA GLY A 723 17.69 5.39 -25.92
C GLY A 723 18.02 6.14 -27.23
N ASN A 724 17.20 5.97 -28.27
CA ASN A 724 17.35 6.57 -29.58
C ASN A 724 15.96 6.88 -30.19
N LEU A 725 15.91 7.30 -31.46
CA LEU A 725 14.66 7.68 -32.14
C LEU A 725 14.41 6.85 -33.40
N ASP A 726 14.92 5.62 -33.46
CA ASP A 726 14.82 4.77 -34.65
C ASP A 726 13.36 4.38 -34.97
N ASP A 727 12.49 4.33 -33.96
CA ASP A 727 11.05 4.10 -34.10
C ASP A 727 10.25 5.36 -34.49
N TYR A 728 10.93 6.50 -34.71
CA TYR A 728 10.30 7.79 -34.99
C TYR A 728 10.88 8.47 -36.24
N THR A 729 10.01 9.13 -37.00
CA THR A 729 10.46 10.06 -38.05
C THR A 729 10.72 11.43 -37.44
N VAL A 730 11.96 11.89 -37.53
CA VAL A 730 12.43 13.16 -36.95
C VAL A 730 12.73 14.18 -38.04
N THR A 731 12.25 15.41 -37.86
CA THR A 731 12.62 16.58 -38.66
C THR A 731 13.01 17.75 -37.74
N GLY A 732 13.98 18.56 -38.16
CA GLY A 732 14.57 19.61 -37.34
C GLY A 732 15.89 19.21 -36.69
N GLU A 733 16.48 20.12 -35.91
CA GLU A 733 17.77 19.93 -35.21
C GLU A 733 17.57 19.96 -33.69
N GLY A 734 18.57 19.52 -32.93
CA GLY A 734 18.55 19.58 -31.46
C GLY A 734 17.65 18.57 -30.76
N VAL A 735 17.23 17.50 -31.47
CA VAL A 735 16.37 16.43 -30.95
C VAL A 735 17.22 15.23 -30.53
N SER A 736 17.04 14.75 -29.31
CA SER A 736 17.74 13.56 -28.81
C SER A 736 17.00 12.91 -27.65
N VAL A 737 17.20 11.61 -27.45
CA VAL A 737 16.77 10.92 -26.22
C VAL A 737 17.92 10.96 -25.20
N LYS A 738 17.63 11.31 -23.95
CA LYS A 738 18.63 11.44 -22.88
C LYS A 738 18.14 10.79 -21.59
N ARG A 739 19.07 10.29 -20.77
CA ARG A 739 18.77 9.86 -19.40
C ARG A 739 18.73 11.09 -18.47
N ASN A 740 17.70 11.18 -17.63
CA ASN A 740 17.59 12.19 -16.58
C ASN A 740 18.35 11.77 -15.31
N ASP A 741 18.30 12.60 -14.25
CA ASP A 741 19.00 12.34 -12.97
C ASP A 741 18.50 11.09 -12.22
N SER A 742 17.28 10.62 -12.53
CA SER A 742 16.72 9.36 -12.03
C SER A 742 16.99 8.18 -12.98
N SER A 743 17.83 8.38 -13.99
CA SER A 743 18.22 7.38 -14.97
C SER A 743 17.07 6.89 -15.86
N GLN A 744 16.03 7.73 -16.04
CA GLN A 744 14.93 7.47 -16.98
C GLN A 744 15.19 8.14 -18.32
N TYR A 745 14.81 7.50 -19.42
CA TYR A 745 14.93 8.08 -20.75
C TYR A 745 13.84 9.13 -20.99
N GLU A 746 14.19 10.23 -21.67
CA GLU A 746 13.28 11.31 -22.01
C GLU A 746 13.66 11.88 -23.39
N LEU A 747 12.66 12.25 -24.19
CA LEU A 747 12.87 13.01 -25.41
C LEU A 747 13.17 14.47 -25.06
N VAL A 748 14.36 14.95 -25.44
CA VAL A 748 14.83 16.32 -25.20
C VAL A 748 15.00 17.06 -26.51
N ILE A 749 14.35 18.22 -26.62
CA ILE A 749 14.48 19.13 -27.75
C ILE A 749 15.11 20.43 -27.26
N GLU A 750 16.35 20.65 -27.65
CA GLU A 750 17.14 21.85 -27.32
C GLU A 750 16.79 23.03 -28.23
N ASN A 751 17.52 24.14 -28.09
CA ASN A 751 17.31 25.33 -28.90
C ASN A 751 17.39 25.03 -30.41
N GLY A 752 16.58 25.72 -31.21
CA GLY A 752 16.58 25.48 -32.66
C GLY A 752 15.44 26.16 -33.39
N SER A 753 15.36 25.90 -34.70
CA SER A 753 14.33 26.41 -35.61
C SER A 753 12.97 25.71 -35.51
N GLY A 754 12.81 24.80 -34.53
CA GLY A 754 11.66 23.92 -34.39
C GLY A 754 11.96 22.50 -34.86
N ALA A 755 11.20 21.55 -34.34
CA ALA A 755 11.36 20.13 -34.63
C ALA A 755 10.01 19.39 -34.61
N THR A 756 9.94 18.25 -35.31
CA THR A 756 8.80 17.35 -35.30
C THR A 756 9.26 15.90 -35.19
N ILE A 757 8.65 15.15 -34.30
CA ILE A 757 8.90 13.72 -34.04
C ILE A 757 7.57 13.01 -34.25
N SER A 758 7.51 12.05 -35.17
CA SER A 758 6.24 11.45 -35.62
C SER A 758 6.31 9.93 -35.73
N GLN A 759 5.17 9.28 -35.54
CA GLN A 759 5.00 7.84 -35.71
C GLN A 759 3.61 7.56 -36.28
N GLU A 760 3.52 6.63 -37.24
CA GLU A 760 2.24 6.07 -37.67
C GLU A 760 1.80 5.01 -36.66
N ILE A 761 0.58 5.14 -36.15
CA ILE A 761 -0.06 4.16 -35.26
C ILE A 761 -1.12 3.40 -36.06
N THR A 762 -1.23 2.09 -35.83
CA THR A 762 -2.15 1.18 -36.55
C THR A 762 -2.91 0.28 -35.59
N GLY A 763 -4.00 -0.34 -36.03
CA GLY A 763 -4.86 -1.19 -35.18
C GLY A 763 -5.92 -0.40 -34.41
N LEU A 764 -6.16 0.85 -34.80
CA LEU A 764 -7.26 1.66 -34.29
C LEU A 764 -8.61 1.08 -34.73
N SER A 765 -9.63 1.32 -33.93
CA SER A 765 -11.02 1.00 -34.26
C SER A 765 -11.84 2.28 -34.31
N GLU A 766 -12.99 2.28 -34.97
CA GLU A 766 -13.89 3.44 -34.98
C GLU A 766 -14.23 3.93 -33.56
N GLY A 767 -14.17 5.24 -33.35
CA GLY A 767 -14.52 5.91 -32.09
C GLY A 767 -13.54 7.01 -31.67
N THR A 768 -13.76 7.58 -30.48
CA THR A 768 -12.92 8.64 -29.92
C THR A 768 -11.75 8.05 -29.13
N TYR A 769 -10.58 8.68 -29.27
CA TYR A 769 -9.36 8.34 -28.54
C TYR A 769 -8.75 9.58 -27.90
N ALA A 770 -8.06 9.37 -26.79
CA ALA A 770 -7.18 10.33 -26.16
C ALA A 770 -5.72 9.95 -26.43
N ALA A 771 -4.98 10.84 -27.10
CA ALA A 771 -3.52 10.78 -27.14
C ALA A 771 -2.96 11.72 -26.06
N SER A 772 -1.96 11.27 -25.31
CA SER A 772 -1.33 12.08 -24.26
C SER A 772 0.17 11.82 -24.12
N VAL A 773 0.88 12.82 -23.59
CA VAL A 773 2.33 12.77 -23.33
C VAL A 773 2.65 13.63 -22.10
N TYR A 774 3.62 13.26 -21.27
CA TYR A 774 4.19 14.21 -20.31
C TYR A 774 4.98 15.28 -21.05
N VAL A 775 4.85 16.54 -20.63
CA VAL A 775 5.61 17.65 -21.21
C VAL A 775 6.09 18.62 -20.15
N GLU A 776 7.35 19.04 -20.25
CA GLU A 776 7.90 20.20 -19.54
C GLU A 776 8.55 21.17 -20.53
N VAL A 777 8.21 22.46 -20.42
CA VAL A 777 8.88 23.55 -21.13
C VAL A 777 9.71 24.37 -20.13
N LYS A 778 11.03 24.32 -20.27
CA LYS A 778 11.99 25.06 -19.40
C LYS A 778 12.17 26.50 -19.86
N GLY A 779 11.09 27.28 -19.78
CA GLY A 779 11.01 28.67 -20.24
C GLY A 779 9.71 28.93 -20.99
N ASN A 780 9.78 29.71 -22.07
CA ASN A 780 8.65 29.96 -22.96
C ASN A 780 9.00 29.49 -24.38
N ARG A 781 8.31 28.45 -24.85
CA ARG A 781 8.39 27.90 -26.20
C ARG A 781 7.25 26.91 -26.42
N ARG A 782 6.51 27.10 -27.51
CA ARG A 782 5.41 26.21 -27.86
C ARG A 782 5.87 24.77 -28.09
N ALA A 783 5.25 23.86 -27.35
CA ALA A 783 5.36 22.42 -27.44
C ALA A 783 3.95 21.84 -27.69
N SER A 784 3.81 20.90 -28.63
CA SER A 784 2.49 20.42 -29.06
C SER A 784 2.47 18.90 -29.22
N ILE A 785 1.32 18.31 -28.91
CA ILE A 785 0.94 16.95 -29.31
C ILE A 785 -0.14 17.08 -30.37
N CYS A 786 0.04 16.35 -31.47
CA CYS A 786 -0.85 16.39 -32.61
C CYS A 786 -1.18 14.99 -33.11
N VAL A 787 -2.36 14.85 -33.71
CA VAL A 787 -2.80 13.61 -34.37
C VAL A 787 -3.43 13.96 -35.71
N MET A 788 -2.85 13.42 -36.79
CA MET A 788 -3.40 13.46 -38.13
C MET A 788 -4.12 12.15 -38.42
N THR A 789 -5.44 12.19 -38.61
CA THR A 789 -6.24 11.02 -38.98
C THR A 789 -6.23 10.79 -40.49
N SER A 790 -6.56 9.57 -40.90
CA SER A 790 -6.58 9.13 -42.31
C SER A 790 -7.51 9.93 -43.23
N ASP A 791 -8.54 10.58 -42.67
CA ASP A 791 -9.47 11.47 -43.38
C ASP A 791 -8.94 12.92 -43.52
N GLY A 792 -7.74 13.19 -43.03
CA GLY A 792 -7.06 14.48 -43.13
C GLY A 792 -7.40 15.48 -42.02
N ASN A 793 -8.11 15.07 -40.96
CA ASN A 793 -8.28 15.91 -39.78
C ASN A 793 -6.98 15.94 -38.97
N ASP A 794 -6.51 17.15 -38.65
CA ASP A 794 -5.30 17.39 -37.87
C ASP A 794 -5.69 18.10 -36.57
N VAL A 795 -5.73 17.35 -35.47
CA VAL A 795 -6.08 17.89 -34.15
C VAL A 795 -4.83 18.04 -33.30
N SER A 796 -4.76 19.13 -32.55
CA SER A 796 -3.59 19.46 -31.74
C SER A 796 -3.96 20.03 -30.38
N ASN A 797 -3.09 19.81 -29.41
CA ASN A 797 -3.05 20.58 -28.17
C ASN A 797 -1.61 21.01 -27.89
N TYR A 798 -1.42 22.09 -27.13
CA TYR A 798 -0.11 22.69 -26.91
C TYR A 798 0.05 23.27 -25.51
N THR A 799 1.31 23.53 -25.14
CA THR A 799 1.69 24.37 -24.02
C THR A 799 2.83 25.30 -24.42
N ASP A 800 2.82 26.53 -23.94
CA ASP A 800 3.89 27.51 -24.20
C ASP A 800 4.89 27.56 -23.02
N ASN A 801 4.44 27.27 -21.81
CA ASN A 801 5.24 27.20 -20.58
C ASN A 801 4.63 26.13 -19.63
N SER A 802 5.42 25.63 -18.67
CA SER A 802 4.91 24.71 -17.64
C SER A 802 4.79 25.45 -16.30
N ILE A 803 3.55 25.56 -15.79
CA ILE A 803 3.23 26.37 -14.60
C ILE A 803 3.02 25.56 -13.31
N ALA A 804 2.92 24.23 -13.39
CA ALA A 804 2.62 23.39 -12.23
C ALA A 804 3.68 22.31 -12.03
N ASN A 805 4.19 22.18 -10.81
CA ASN A 805 5.04 21.05 -10.45
C ASN A 805 4.21 19.76 -10.35
N ASN A 806 4.82 18.62 -10.62
CA ASN A 806 4.23 17.31 -10.38
C ASN A 806 4.46 16.90 -8.91
N TYR A 807 3.35 16.72 -8.20
CA TYR A 807 3.31 16.41 -6.77
C TYR A 807 2.83 14.99 -6.45
N ILE A 808 2.72 14.10 -7.45
CA ILE A 808 2.30 12.72 -7.25
C ILE A 808 3.51 11.88 -6.80
N LEU A 809 3.52 11.38 -5.57
CA LEU A 809 4.67 10.62 -5.04
C LEU A 809 5.02 9.40 -5.90
N ALA A 810 4.00 8.62 -6.29
CA ALA A 810 4.13 7.45 -7.15
C ALA A 810 4.65 7.73 -8.57
N ASP A 811 4.64 8.99 -9.03
CA ASP A 811 5.03 9.33 -10.40
C ASP A 811 6.55 9.55 -10.49
N SER A 812 7.19 8.89 -11.46
CA SER A 812 8.61 9.12 -11.81
C SER A 812 8.93 10.59 -12.09
N LYS A 813 7.93 11.37 -12.51
CA LYS A 813 8.05 12.79 -12.86
C LYS A 813 7.86 13.74 -11.68
N ASN A 814 7.66 13.24 -10.46
CA ASN A 814 7.55 14.10 -9.28
C ASN A 814 8.76 15.03 -9.11
N ASN A 815 8.56 16.20 -8.51
CA ASN A 815 9.56 17.28 -8.40
C ASN A 815 10.03 17.90 -9.72
N THR A 816 9.42 17.56 -10.86
CA THR A 816 9.59 18.26 -12.14
C THR A 816 8.33 19.06 -12.46
N LYS A 817 8.29 19.75 -13.61
CA LYS A 817 7.05 20.39 -14.11
C LYS A 817 6.39 19.59 -15.23
N MET A 818 6.81 18.34 -15.41
CA MET A 818 6.19 17.45 -16.38
C MET A 818 4.76 17.10 -15.95
N GLN A 819 3.81 17.55 -16.75
CA GLN A 819 2.39 17.25 -16.62
C GLN A 819 1.89 16.63 -17.93
N ARG A 820 0.87 15.77 -17.86
CA ARG A 820 0.30 15.18 -19.09
C ARG A 820 -0.45 16.23 -19.89
N MET A 821 -0.16 16.32 -21.19
CA MET A 821 -0.91 17.09 -22.18
C MET A 821 -1.69 16.12 -23.05
N ARG A 822 -3.00 16.35 -23.24
CA ARG A 822 -3.92 15.43 -23.94
C ARG A 822 -4.58 16.09 -25.14
N VAL A 823 -4.78 15.34 -26.23
CA VAL A 823 -5.65 15.71 -27.35
C VAL A 823 -6.65 14.59 -27.65
N LEU A 824 -7.90 14.95 -27.94
CA LEU A 824 -8.93 14.00 -28.38
C LEU A 824 -9.04 13.99 -29.90
N PHE A 825 -9.07 12.82 -30.49
CA PHE A 825 -9.26 12.62 -31.93
C PHE A 825 -10.30 11.52 -32.19
N ASP A 826 -10.95 11.59 -33.35
CA ASP A 826 -11.98 10.63 -33.74
C ASP A 826 -11.46 9.79 -34.91
N VAL A 827 -11.52 8.47 -34.77
CA VAL A 827 -11.15 7.52 -35.82
C VAL A 827 -12.41 7.23 -36.65
N PRO A 828 -12.44 7.62 -37.94
CA PRO A 828 -13.62 7.42 -38.78
C PRO A 828 -13.85 5.95 -39.13
N SER A 829 -15.09 5.60 -39.45
CA SER A 829 -15.44 4.24 -39.86
C SER A 829 -14.62 3.78 -41.06
N GLY A 830 -14.08 2.56 -40.99
CA GLY A 830 -13.25 1.96 -42.03
C GLY A 830 -11.78 2.41 -42.05
N SER A 831 -11.35 3.21 -41.08
CA SER A 831 -9.93 3.54 -40.86
C SER A 831 -9.37 2.83 -39.64
N ASP A 832 -8.09 2.46 -39.71
CA ASP A 832 -7.37 1.74 -38.65
C ASP A 832 -6.01 2.37 -38.31
N SER A 833 -5.68 3.52 -38.91
CA SER A 833 -4.42 4.22 -38.69
C SER A 833 -4.56 5.73 -38.49
N ALA A 834 -3.57 6.31 -37.83
CA ALA A 834 -3.37 7.75 -37.68
C ALA A 834 -1.87 8.05 -37.51
N THR A 835 -1.45 9.29 -37.70
CA THR A 835 -0.08 9.73 -37.40
C THR A 835 -0.09 10.59 -36.16
N ILE A 836 0.55 10.13 -35.09
CA ILE A 836 0.82 10.93 -33.90
C ILE A 836 2.15 11.66 -34.07
N TYR A 837 2.21 12.93 -33.67
CA TYR A 837 3.45 13.67 -33.72
C TYR A 837 3.56 14.73 -32.62
N LEU A 838 4.78 14.89 -32.12
CA LEU A 838 5.20 15.93 -31.20
C LEU A 838 5.89 17.05 -31.97
N LYS A 839 5.53 18.30 -31.69
CA LYS A 839 6.07 19.46 -32.40
C LYS A 839 6.59 20.51 -31.42
N THR A 840 7.70 21.15 -31.75
CA THR A 840 8.14 22.37 -31.08
C THR A 840 8.36 23.49 -32.10
N GLU A 841 7.98 24.71 -31.73
CA GLU A 841 8.26 25.90 -32.55
C GLU A 841 9.73 26.33 -32.39
N ALA A 842 10.18 27.32 -33.18
CA ALA A 842 11.51 27.90 -33.03
C ALA A 842 11.65 28.60 -31.66
N GLY A 843 12.79 28.41 -30.98
CA GLY A 843 13.01 29.01 -29.67
C GLY A 843 14.27 28.53 -28.97
N THR A 844 14.54 29.11 -27.80
CA THR A 844 15.73 28.81 -26.99
C THR A 844 15.44 27.94 -25.77
N ALA A 845 14.18 27.85 -25.32
CA ALA A 845 13.81 27.00 -24.19
C ALA A 845 13.90 25.52 -24.57
N THR A 846 14.38 24.69 -23.64
CA THR A 846 14.38 23.23 -23.78
C THR A 846 12.97 22.71 -23.53
N VAL A 847 12.53 21.77 -24.37
CA VAL A 847 11.28 21.03 -24.21
C VAL A 847 11.60 19.57 -23.95
N ILE A 848 10.92 18.97 -22.99
CA ILE A 848 11.10 17.57 -22.60
C ILE A 848 9.75 16.86 -22.73
N PHE A 849 9.75 15.67 -23.35
CA PHE A 849 8.57 14.81 -23.50
C PHE A 849 8.86 13.39 -23.00
N ASP A 850 7.84 12.71 -22.49
CA ASP A 850 7.92 11.29 -22.13
C ASP A 850 6.56 10.58 -22.03
N ASP A 851 6.56 9.25 -22.03
CA ASP A 851 5.42 8.32 -21.87
C ASP A 851 4.20 8.66 -22.75
N LEU A 852 4.36 8.55 -24.06
CA LEU A 852 3.25 8.64 -25.02
C LEU A 852 2.20 7.55 -24.75
N ARG A 853 0.92 7.92 -24.72
CA ARG A 853 -0.18 6.98 -24.46
C ARG A 853 -1.41 7.32 -25.30
N VAL A 854 -1.99 6.30 -25.94
CA VAL A 854 -3.23 6.40 -26.72
C VAL A 854 -4.28 5.45 -26.14
N VAL A 855 -5.43 5.97 -25.71
CA VAL A 855 -6.49 5.20 -25.05
C VAL A 855 -7.84 5.53 -25.67
N LYS A 856 -8.67 4.51 -25.93
CA LYS A 856 -10.04 4.72 -26.39
C LYS A 856 -10.87 5.35 -25.27
N THR A 857 -11.66 6.38 -25.58
CA THR A 857 -12.48 7.09 -24.60
C THR A 857 -13.76 7.63 -25.25
N LYS A 858 -14.49 8.52 -24.57
CA LYS A 858 -15.66 9.23 -25.09
C LYS A 858 -15.50 10.73 -24.80
N ARG A 859 -16.14 11.54 -25.64
CA ARG A 859 -16.28 12.98 -25.38
C ARG A 859 -17.41 13.19 -24.36
N VAL A 860 -17.19 14.11 -23.43
CA VAL A 860 -18.26 14.62 -22.56
C VAL A 860 -19.24 15.39 -23.44
N ALA A 861 -20.53 15.10 -23.27
CA ALA A 861 -21.58 15.79 -24.01
C ALA A 861 -21.74 17.21 -23.46
N LYS A 862 -21.73 18.22 -24.34
CA LYS A 862 -21.94 19.62 -23.95
C LYS A 862 -22.82 20.36 -24.96
N GLY A 863 -23.54 21.38 -24.50
CA GLY A 863 -24.33 22.27 -25.36
C GLY A 863 -23.45 23.13 -26.28
N GLU A 864 -24.03 23.70 -27.33
CA GLU A 864 -23.30 24.53 -28.32
C GLU A 864 -22.64 25.76 -27.66
N ASP A 865 -23.30 26.37 -26.68
CA ASP A 865 -22.80 27.56 -25.95
C ASP A 865 -21.82 27.23 -24.79
N VAL A 866 -21.50 25.94 -24.59
CA VAL A 866 -20.57 25.51 -23.54
C VAL A 866 -19.18 25.41 -24.15
N TYR A 867 -18.19 26.11 -23.60
CA TYR A 867 -16.81 26.04 -24.04
C TYR A 867 -16.17 24.70 -23.64
N PHE A 868 -16.28 24.34 -22.36
CA PHE A 868 -15.74 23.09 -21.81
C PHE A 868 -16.72 22.46 -20.83
N ALA A 869 -16.79 21.13 -20.81
CA ALA A 869 -17.56 20.36 -19.83
C ALA A 869 -16.76 19.12 -19.41
N GLU A 870 -16.84 18.74 -18.13
CA GLU A 870 -16.31 17.51 -17.58
C GLU A 870 -17.24 16.97 -16.49
N ASP A 871 -17.70 15.72 -16.68
CA ASP A 871 -18.56 14.96 -15.78
C ASP A 871 -17.80 13.81 -15.08
N PHE A 872 -16.48 13.71 -15.29
CA PHE A 872 -15.57 12.71 -14.72
C PHE A 872 -15.83 11.24 -15.08
N GLU A 873 -16.87 10.94 -15.86
CA GLU A 873 -17.27 9.58 -16.23
C GLU A 873 -16.30 8.90 -17.22
N ASN A 874 -15.46 9.68 -17.92
CA ASN A 874 -14.64 9.19 -19.03
C ASN A 874 -13.14 9.57 -18.90
N ILE A 875 -12.68 9.80 -17.66
CA ILE A 875 -11.28 10.17 -17.39
C ILE A 875 -10.34 8.99 -17.64
N VAL A 876 -9.39 9.19 -18.55
CA VAL A 876 -8.40 8.16 -18.93
C VAL A 876 -7.31 7.92 -17.88
N GLN A 877 -6.99 8.94 -17.08
CA GLN A 877 -6.10 8.89 -15.92
C GLN A 877 -6.07 10.25 -15.19
N GLY A 878 -5.68 10.22 -13.92
CA GLY A 878 -5.58 11.37 -13.05
C GLY A 878 -6.94 12.00 -12.76
N ILE A 879 -6.95 13.32 -12.61
CA ILE A 879 -8.11 14.13 -12.25
C ILE A 879 -8.38 15.22 -13.31
N TYR A 880 -8.16 14.90 -14.59
CA TYR A 880 -8.33 15.85 -15.70
C TYR A 880 -9.70 16.55 -15.63
N PRO A 881 -9.79 17.87 -15.89
CA PRO A 881 -8.75 18.77 -16.42
C PRO A 881 -7.75 19.27 -15.37
N PHE A 882 -7.89 18.89 -14.11
CA PHE A 882 -7.01 19.31 -13.04
C PHE A 882 -5.73 18.47 -12.97
N VAL A 883 -4.74 19.02 -12.28
CA VAL A 883 -3.55 18.33 -11.78
C VAL A 883 -3.41 18.62 -10.28
N LYS A 884 -2.78 17.70 -9.55
CA LYS A 884 -2.53 17.87 -8.11
C LYS A 884 -1.72 19.16 -7.85
N GLY A 885 -2.19 19.96 -6.90
CA GLY A 885 -1.53 21.16 -6.42
C GLY A 885 -0.54 20.91 -5.29
N SER A 886 -0.05 21.99 -4.70
CA SER A 886 1.03 21.97 -3.69
C SER A 886 0.60 21.50 -2.30
N ALA A 887 -0.70 21.27 -2.05
CA ALA A 887 -1.19 20.75 -0.77
C ALA A 887 -0.46 19.46 -0.39
N GLY A 888 0.13 19.44 0.80
CA GLY A 888 0.91 18.30 1.31
C GLY A 888 2.25 18.05 0.60
N GLY A 889 2.64 18.86 -0.39
CA GLY A 889 3.86 18.65 -1.17
C GLY A 889 3.78 17.42 -2.07
N VAL A 890 4.90 16.72 -2.24
CA VAL A 890 4.95 15.43 -2.95
C VAL A 890 4.49 14.34 -1.98
N ASN A 891 3.31 13.79 -2.21
CA ASN A 891 2.72 12.72 -1.40
C ASN A 891 1.81 11.83 -2.26
N ASP A 892 1.31 10.76 -1.65
CA ASP A 892 0.17 10.01 -2.17
C ASP A 892 -1.09 10.85 -1.88
N PRO A 893 -1.71 11.49 -2.89
CA PRO A 893 -2.75 12.50 -2.66
C PRO A 893 -3.99 11.92 -2.00
N ARG A 894 -4.72 12.73 -1.24
CA ARG A 894 -6.05 12.35 -0.74
C ARG A 894 -7.16 12.84 -1.66
N THR A 895 -6.84 12.98 -2.93
CA THR A 895 -7.74 13.45 -3.98
C THR A 895 -7.74 12.44 -5.11
N HIS A 896 -8.91 11.91 -5.45
CA HIS A 896 -9.09 10.91 -6.51
C HIS A 896 -10.50 11.00 -7.11
N LEU A 897 -10.78 10.13 -8.09
CA LEU A 897 -12.13 9.96 -8.62
C LEU A 897 -12.87 8.93 -7.78
N SER A 898 -13.85 9.36 -6.99
CA SER A 898 -14.68 8.49 -6.16
C SER A 898 -15.67 7.70 -7.00
N GLU A 899 -15.89 6.42 -6.68
CA GLU A 899 -16.82 5.53 -7.40
C GLU A 899 -18.13 5.34 -6.62
N LEU A 900 -19.26 5.32 -7.34
CA LEU A 900 -20.58 5.12 -6.75
C LEU A 900 -20.81 3.67 -6.32
N HIS A 901 -21.15 3.48 -5.05
CA HIS A 901 -21.74 2.24 -4.54
C HIS A 901 -22.81 2.55 -3.48
N ALA A 902 -24.01 2.89 -3.96
CA ALA A 902 -25.14 3.21 -3.08
C ALA A 902 -25.66 1.98 -2.30
N PRO A 903 -26.02 2.12 -1.02
CA PRO A 903 -26.06 3.36 -0.25
C PRO A 903 -24.74 3.74 0.43
N TYR A 904 -23.69 2.92 0.35
CA TYR A 904 -22.50 2.99 1.20
C TYR A 904 -21.62 4.22 0.94
N THR A 905 -21.54 4.66 -0.31
CA THR A 905 -20.81 5.86 -0.74
C THR A 905 -21.64 7.14 -0.63
N GLN A 906 -22.92 7.03 -0.26
CA GLN A 906 -23.86 8.15 -0.28
C GLN A 906 -24.21 8.64 1.13
N LYS A 907 -24.61 9.89 1.23
CA LYS A 907 -25.09 10.58 2.42
C LYS A 907 -26.11 9.73 3.17
N GLY A 908 -25.97 9.73 4.50
CA GLY A 908 -26.87 9.05 5.42
C GLY A 908 -26.45 7.63 5.79
N TRP A 909 -25.67 6.92 4.96
CA TRP A 909 -25.09 5.66 5.41
C TRP A 909 -23.99 5.90 6.44
N ASN A 910 -24.05 5.20 7.58
CA ASN A 910 -23.11 5.33 8.71
C ASN A 910 -22.76 6.77 9.15
N GLN A 911 -23.76 7.68 9.18
CA GLN A 911 -23.57 9.10 9.53
C GLN A 911 -22.67 9.88 8.56
N LYS A 912 -22.47 9.37 7.34
CA LYS A 912 -21.83 10.11 6.26
C LYS A 912 -22.64 11.37 5.95
N GLU A 913 -21.98 12.52 5.93
CA GLU A 913 -22.63 13.83 5.85
C GLU A 913 -22.88 14.31 4.40
N ILE A 914 -22.09 13.84 3.45
CA ILE A 914 -22.14 14.20 2.02
C ILE A 914 -22.02 12.95 1.14
N ASP A 915 -22.41 13.06 -0.12
CA ASP A 915 -22.22 12.02 -1.13
C ASP A 915 -20.76 11.96 -1.61
N ASP A 916 -20.22 10.75 -1.83
CA ASP A 916 -18.94 10.58 -2.54
C ASP A 916 -19.10 10.83 -4.04
N VAL A 917 -20.28 10.52 -4.61
CA VAL A 917 -20.62 10.74 -6.02
C VAL A 917 -21.91 11.52 -6.13
N ILE A 918 -21.86 12.66 -6.82
CA ILE A 918 -22.97 13.58 -7.01
C ILE A 918 -23.85 13.12 -8.18
N ASN A 919 -23.26 12.91 -9.36
CA ASN A 919 -23.96 12.46 -10.56
C ASN A 919 -23.20 11.31 -11.24
N GLY A 920 -23.90 10.49 -12.03
CA GLY A 920 -23.27 9.38 -12.74
C GLY A 920 -22.74 8.29 -11.82
N ASN A 921 -21.51 7.84 -12.07
CA ASN A 921 -20.79 6.86 -11.25
C ASN A 921 -19.49 7.43 -10.65
N TRP A 922 -19.04 8.61 -11.09
CA TRP A 922 -17.76 9.18 -10.70
C TRP A 922 -17.88 10.67 -10.38
N SER A 923 -17.23 11.11 -9.30
CA SER A 923 -17.01 12.53 -9.02
C SER A 923 -15.56 12.76 -8.60
N LEU A 924 -15.11 14.01 -8.54
CA LEU A 924 -13.79 14.36 -8.02
C LEU A 924 -13.88 14.63 -6.51
N LYS A 925 -13.30 13.75 -5.70
CA LYS A 925 -13.32 13.85 -4.24
C LYS A 925 -11.94 14.24 -3.70
N ALA A 926 -11.92 15.23 -2.81
CA ALA A 926 -10.81 15.53 -1.90
C ALA A 926 -11.21 15.15 -0.47
N HIS A 927 -10.59 14.10 0.07
CA HIS A 927 -10.87 13.57 1.40
C HIS A 927 -9.88 14.12 2.43
N LYS A 928 -10.35 14.91 3.40
CA LYS A 928 -9.51 15.46 4.48
C LYS A 928 -8.10 15.86 4.00
N GLU A 929 -8.05 16.69 2.96
CA GLU A 929 -6.80 17.03 2.29
C GLU A 929 -5.92 17.98 3.13
N SER A 930 -4.62 18.00 2.84
CA SER A 930 -3.70 18.94 3.48
C SER A 930 -4.04 20.39 3.11
N ALA A 931 -3.73 21.34 4.01
CA ALA A 931 -3.90 22.75 3.71
C ALA A 931 -3.01 23.19 2.52
N GLY A 932 -3.54 24.08 1.68
CA GLY A 932 -2.89 24.55 0.46
C GLY A 932 -3.71 24.28 -0.79
N LEU A 933 -3.13 24.57 -1.96
CA LEU A 933 -3.78 24.34 -3.25
C LEU A 933 -3.89 22.83 -3.50
N VAL A 934 -5.11 22.29 -3.49
CA VAL A 934 -5.38 20.84 -3.61
C VAL A 934 -5.18 20.40 -5.05
N TYR A 935 -5.78 21.13 -5.99
CA TYR A 935 -5.62 20.91 -7.42
C TYR A 935 -5.93 22.17 -8.21
N GLN A 936 -5.40 22.23 -9.44
CA GLN A 936 -5.60 23.33 -10.37
C GLN A 936 -5.64 22.84 -11.82
N THR A 937 -6.30 23.58 -12.69
CA THR A 937 -6.13 23.40 -14.13
C THR A 937 -4.76 23.91 -14.55
N ILE A 938 -4.35 23.52 -15.75
CA ILE A 938 -3.19 24.08 -16.43
C ILE A 938 -3.57 24.40 -17.88
N PRO A 939 -2.91 25.35 -18.54
CA PRO A 939 -3.35 25.83 -19.85
C PRO A 939 -3.37 24.73 -20.93
N GLN A 940 -2.50 23.72 -20.81
CA GLN A 940 -2.48 22.54 -21.68
C GLN A 940 -3.63 21.54 -21.42
N ASN A 941 -4.40 21.69 -20.34
CA ASN A 941 -5.58 20.87 -20.07
C ASN A 941 -6.87 21.65 -20.34
N LEU A 942 -6.91 22.91 -19.88
CA LEU A 942 -7.98 23.86 -20.09
C LEU A 942 -7.39 25.26 -20.22
N ARG A 943 -7.47 25.83 -21.43
CA ARG A 943 -6.94 27.15 -21.75
C ARG A 943 -7.99 28.23 -21.61
N PHE A 944 -7.63 29.32 -20.96
CA PHE A 944 -8.40 30.56 -20.95
C PHE A 944 -7.68 31.59 -21.82
N ALA A 945 -8.33 32.07 -22.88
CA ALA A 945 -7.74 32.98 -23.84
C ALA A 945 -7.50 34.38 -23.23
N GLU A 946 -6.40 35.02 -23.61
CA GLU A 946 -5.98 36.33 -23.07
C GLU A 946 -7.11 37.37 -23.11
N GLY A 947 -7.47 37.91 -21.93
CA GLY A 947 -8.47 38.96 -21.81
C GLY A 947 -9.91 38.55 -22.12
N GLN A 948 -10.18 37.27 -22.38
CA GLN A 948 -11.51 36.69 -22.58
C GLN A 948 -12.19 36.46 -21.22
N CYS A 949 -13.51 36.67 -21.16
CA CYS A 949 -14.31 36.43 -19.97
C CYS A 949 -14.92 35.03 -20.00
N TYR A 950 -14.95 34.38 -18.84
CA TYR A 950 -15.47 33.04 -18.64
C TYR A 950 -16.41 32.99 -17.44
N GLU A 951 -17.47 32.19 -17.54
CA GLU A 951 -18.30 31.73 -16.43
C GLU A 951 -17.93 30.28 -16.11
N VAL A 952 -17.57 30.02 -14.86
CA VAL A 952 -17.28 28.69 -14.32
C VAL A 952 -18.45 28.26 -13.46
N THR A 953 -19.00 27.08 -13.73
CA THR A 953 -19.99 26.42 -12.89
C THR A 953 -19.59 24.99 -12.61
N PHE A 954 -19.88 24.49 -11.42
CA PHE A 954 -19.78 23.07 -11.07
C PHE A 954 -20.76 22.77 -9.94
N VAL A 955 -21.11 21.51 -9.75
CA VAL A 955 -21.88 21.05 -8.60
C VAL A 955 -20.90 20.56 -7.54
N TYR A 956 -21.17 20.87 -6.28
CA TYR A 956 -20.31 20.42 -5.18
C TYR A 956 -21.08 20.07 -3.92
N GLU A 957 -20.41 19.31 -3.06
CA GLU A 957 -20.74 19.09 -1.67
C GLU A 957 -19.51 19.28 -0.78
N THR A 958 -19.71 19.77 0.43
CA THR A 958 -18.70 19.89 1.49
C THR A 958 -19.36 19.92 2.86
N ASN A 959 -18.77 19.20 3.79
CA ASN A 959 -19.27 19.10 5.16
C ASN A 959 -18.74 20.19 6.11
N ALA A 960 -17.96 21.15 5.61
CA ALA A 960 -17.46 22.26 6.41
C ALA A 960 -17.55 23.61 5.68
N ASP A 961 -18.12 24.60 6.37
CA ASP A 961 -18.23 25.97 5.86
C ASP A 961 -16.87 26.65 5.79
N GLY A 962 -16.52 27.20 4.61
CA GLY A 962 -15.27 27.93 4.40
C GLY A 962 -14.00 27.10 4.50
N ALA A 963 -14.09 25.77 4.60
CA ALA A 963 -12.92 24.90 4.68
C ALA A 963 -12.17 24.78 3.34
N TYR A 964 -12.85 25.03 2.23
CA TYR A 964 -12.31 25.06 0.89
C TYR A 964 -12.54 26.43 0.24
N GLU A 965 -11.65 26.81 -0.68
CA GLU A 965 -11.72 28.04 -1.46
C GLU A 965 -11.60 27.72 -2.95
N PHE A 966 -12.46 28.34 -3.76
CA PHE A 966 -12.25 28.43 -5.21
C PHE A 966 -11.10 29.40 -5.49
N VAL A 967 -10.22 29.03 -6.42
CA VAL A 967 -9.02 29.79 -6.76
C VAL A 967 -9.05 30.19 -8.23
N ILE A 968 -8.67 31.43 -8.52
CA ILE A 968 -8.21 31.84 -9.85
C ILE A 968 -6.76 32.25 -9.71
N GLY A 969 -5.91 31.75 -10.60
CA GLY A 969 -4.50 32.07 -10.65
C GLY A 969 -4.03 32.50 -12.02
N ASP A 970 -2.78 32.95 -12.07
CA ASP A 970 -2.03 33.34 -13.26
C ASP A 970 -0.57 32.90 -13.11
N GLY A 971 -0.11 32.05 -14.02
CA GLY A 971 1.19 31.41 -13.92
C GLY A 971 1.27 30.54 -12.66
N GLU A 972 2.19 30.87 -11.77
CA GLU A 972 2.37 30.16 -10.48
C GLU A 972 1.66 30.87 -9.30
N THR A 973 0.93 31.97 -9.56
CA THR A 973 0.40 32.84 -8.51
C THR A 973 -1.11 32.70 -8.40
N GLN A 974 -1.63 32.62 -7.17
CA GLN A 974 -3.06 32.75 -6.89
C GLN A 974 -3.41 34.25 -6.84
N ILE A 975 -4.33 34.70 -7.70
CA ILE A 975 -4.70 36.12 -7.80
C ILE A 975 -6.08 36.41 -7.20
N TYR A 976 -6.90 35.38 -6.99
CA TYR A 976 -8.20 35.48 -6.35
C TYR A 976 -8.53 34.18 -5.63
N THR A 977 -9.16 34.29 -4.46
CA THR A 977 -9.79 33.17 -3.77
C THR A 977 -11.21 33.53 -3.31
N LYS A 978 -12.10 32.54 -3.25
CA LYS A 978 -13.46 32.68 -2.71
C LYS A 978 -13.79 31.48 -1.82
N PRO A 979 -14.16 31.69 -0.55
CA PRO A 979 -14.64 30.60 0.30
C PRO A 979 -15.82 29.86 -0.31
N ILE A 980 -15.76 28.54 -0.29
CA ILE A 980 -16.86 27.63 -0.60
C ILE A 980 -17.71 27.47 0.66
N LYS A 981 -19.03 27.61 0.52
CA LYS A 981 -19.96 27.48 1.63
C LYS A 981 -20.20 26.01 1.96
N PHE A 982 -20.62 25.73 3.18
CA PHE A 982 -21.16 24.42 3.54
C PHE A 982 -22.29 24.03 2.57
N ALA A 983 -22.25 22.79 2.09
CA ALA A 983 -23.28 22.24 1.21
C ALA A 983 -23.33 20.71 1.42
N ASP A 984 -24.35 20.23 2.11
CA ASP A 984 -24.59 18.79 2.30
C ASP A 984 -25.60 18.21 1.30
N GLU A 985 -25.95 18.97 0.26
CA GLU A 985 -26.77 18.52 -0.86
C GLU A 985 -26.15 19.11 -2.14
N PRO A 986 -26.35 18.48 -3.32
CA PRO A 986 -25.75 18.94 -4.57
C PRO A 986 -26.03 20.42 -4.83
N THR A 987 -24.98 21.25 -4.73
CA THR A 987 -25.10 22.70 -4.79
C THR A 987 -24.28 23.25 -5.95
N GLN A 988 -24.89 24.09 -6.77
CA GLN A 988 -24.18 24.73 -7.87
C GLN A 988 -23.31 25.89 -7.37
N PHE A 989 -22.02 25.86 -7.67
CA PHE A 989 -21.13 27.02 -7.59
C PHE A 989 -21.12 27.77 -8.91
N THR A 990 -20.99 29.09 -8.87
CA THR A 990 -20.84 29.92 -10.09
C THR A 990 -19.89 31.07 -9.82
N LYS A 991 -18.94 31.28 -10.75
CA LYS A 991 -18.02 32.41 -10.72
C LYS A 991 -17.67 32.86 -12.14
N SER A 992 -17.79 34.16 -12.39
CA SER A 992 -17.29 34.77 -13.62
C SER A 992 -15.95 35.47 -13.40
N PHE A 993 -15.05 35.40 -14.38
CA PHE A 993 -13.76 36.08 -14.33
C PHE A 993 -13.21 36.39 -15.72
N GLN A 994 -12.32 37.38 -15.79
CA GLN A 994 -11.57 37.69 -17.00
C GLN A 994 -10.19 37.06 -16.89
N ALA A 995 -9.80 36.31 -17.92
CA ALA A 995 -8.48 35.69 -17.99
C ALA A 995 -7.39 36.76 -18.12
N SER A 996 -6.23 36.48 -17.51
CA SER A 996 -5.06 37.35 -17.57
C SER A 996 -4.52 37.46 -18.99
N ASN A 997 -3.82 38.56 -19.28
CA ASN A 997 -3.16 38.78 -20.57
C ASN A 997 -1.87 37.97 -20.73
N SER A 998 -1.50 37.14 -19.75
CA SER A 998 -0.37 36.20 -19.84
C SER A 998 -0.68 34.96 -20.68
N GLY A 999 -1.96 34.58 -20.80
CA GLY A 999 -2.38 33.29 -21.35
C GLY A 999 -2.26 32.10 -20.37
N ASP A 1000 -1.81 32.35 -19.13
CA ASP A 1000 -1.48 31.34 -18.11
C ASP A 1000 -2.49 31.29 -16.96
N SER A 1001 -3.70 31.81 -17.17
CA SER A 1001 -4.76 31.73 -16.16
C SER A 1001 -5.14 30.28 -15.86
N PHE A 1002 -5.45 30.00 -14.59
CA PHE A 1002 -5.97 28.72 -14.13
C PHE A 1002 -7.07 28.89 -13.10
N ILE A 1003 -7.87 27.83 -12.92
CA ILE A 1003 -8.82 27.71 -11.81
C ILE A 1003 -8.43 26.52 -10.93
N GLY A 1004 -8.84 26.50 -9.67
CA GLY A 1004 -8.52 25.39 -8.77
C GLY A 1004 -9.28 25.43 -7.46
N ILE A 1005 -8.99 24.46 -6.59
CA ILE A 1005 -9.55 24.35 -5.24
C ILE A 1005 -8.40 24.32 -4.23
N LYS A 1006 -8.55 25.10 -3.16
CA LYS A 1006 -7.59 25.20 -2.06
C LYS A 1006 -8.27 24.77 -0.75
N CYS A 1007 -7.59 23.97 0.05
CA CYS A 1007 -8.01 23.64 1.41
C CYS A 1007 -7.42 24.66 2.40
N VAL A 1008 -8.25 25.23 3.26
CA VAL A 1008 -7.86 26.23 4.28
C VAL A 1008 -7.54 25.55 5.61
N ASN A 1009 -8.45 24.70 6.09
CA ASN A 1009 -8.40 24.20 7.46
C ASN A 1009 -7.65 22.86 7.61
N GLY A 1010 -7.30 22.19 6.52
CA GLY A 1010 -6.49 20.96 6.48
C GLY A 1010 -7.07 19.76 7.24
N ASN A 1011 -6.97 18.56 6.68
CA ASN A 1011 -7.19 17.26 7.34
C ASN A 1011 -8.51 17.09 8.12
N SER A 1012 -9.55 17.86 7.80
CA SER A 1012 -10.75 17.98 8.65
C SER A 1012 -12.09 17.82 7.94
N SER A 1013 -12.14 17.99 6.61
CA SER A 1013 -13.39 18.00 5.85
C SER A 1013 -13.20 17.47 4.44
N ASP A 1014 -14.29 17.03 3.84
CA ASP A 1014 -14.34 16.49 2.48
C ASP A 1014 -14.93 17.52 1.52
N PHE A 1015 -14.47 17.50 0.27
CA PHE A 1015 -15.02 18.30 -0.82
C PHE A 1015 -15.18 17.42 -2.06
N VAL A 1016 -16.41 17.35 -2.58
CA VAL A 1016 -16.72 16.61 -3.81
C VAL A 1016 -17.17 17.60 -4.87
N LEU A 1017 -16.63 17.45 -6.08
CA LEU A 1017 -16.92 18.29 -7.24
C LEU A 1017 -17.36 17.42 -8.41
N ASP A 1018 -18.41 17.86 -9.10
CA ASP A 1018 -18.93 17.23 -10.31
C ASP A 1018 -19.48 18.25 -11.31
N ASP A 1019 -19.79 17.82 -12.53
CA ASP A 1019 -20.41 18.62 -13.60
C ASP A 1019 -19.72 19.98 -13.84
N LEU A 1020 -18.40 19.98 -14.01
CA LEU A 1020 -17.64 21.19 -14.33
C LEU A 1020 -18.01 21.69 -15.71
N VAL A 1021 -18.51 22.92 -15.80
CA VAL A 1021 -18.92 23.59 -17.03
C VAL A 1021 -18.29 24.97 -17.10
N ILE A 1022 -17.73 25.29 -18.26
CA ILE A 1022 -17.13 26.58 -18.56
C ILE A 1022 -17.84 27.16 -19.79
N LYS A 1023 -18.27 28.41 -19.70
CA LYS A 1023 -18.81 29.16 -20.84
C LYS A 1023 -17.95 30.37 -21.13
N GLU A 1024 -17.77 30.66 -22.41
CA GLU A 1024 -17.27 31.96 -22.82
C GLU A 1024 -18.41 32.97 -22.72
N ILE A 1025 -18.15 34.12 -22.08
CA ILE A 1025 -19.12 35.20 -21.92
C ILE A 1025 -18.53 36.49 -22.50
N GLU A 1026 -19.39 37.35 -23.04
CA GLU A 1026 -18.95 38.60 -23.66
C GLU A 1026 -18.50 39.65 -22.63
N TYR A 1027 -19.16 39.68 -21.47
CA TYR A 1027 -18.91 40.64 -20.39
C TYR A 1027 -19.02 39.96 -19.03
N LEU A 1028 -18.28 40.47 -18.04
CA LEU A 1028 -18.48 40.03 -16.66
C LEU A 1028 -19.86 40.50 -16.19
N PRO A 1029 -20.71 39.60 -15.65
CA PRO A 1029 -21.92 40.03 -14.98
C PRO A 1029 -21.53 40.91 -13.79
N SER A 1030 -22.38 41.85 -13.42
CA SER A 1030 -22.33 42.44 -12.08
C SER A 1030 -22.33 41.31 -11.07
N GLU A 1031 -21.26 41.16 -10.30
CA GLU A 1031 -21.29 40.26 -9.15
C GLU A 1031 -22.32 40.83 -8.18
N PRO A 1032 -23.39 40.09 -7.84
CA PRO A 1032 -24.20 40.48 -6.70
C PRO A 1032 -23.28 40.44 -5.48
N THR A 1033 -23.01 41.61 -4.88
CA THR A 1033 -22.29 41.71 -3.61
C THR A 1033 -22.94 40.72 -2.63
N GLU A 1034 -22.17 39.82 -1.98
CA GLU A 1034 -22.73 38.97 -0.93
C GLU A 1034 -23.35 39.88 0.15
N ILE A 1035 -24.68 39.85 0.26
CA ILE A 1035 -25.45 40.75 1.09
C ILE A 1035 -25.54 40.17 2.50
N THR A 1036 -24.81 40.74 3.46
CA THR A 1036 -25.18 40.59 4.87
C THR A 1036 -26.11 41.75 5.22
N PRO A 1037 -27.40 41.52 5.50
CA PRO A 1037 -28.31 42.60 5.89
C PRO A 1037 -27.78 43.30 7.14
N VAL A 1038 -27.57 44.61 7.05
CA VAL A 1038 -27.20 45.43 8.20
C VAL A 1038 -28.46 45.69 9.02
N ASP A 1039 -28.48 45.26 10.29
CA ASP A 1039 -29.58 45.57 11.20
C ASP A 1039 -29.55 47.07 11.54
N LEU A 1040 -30.37 47.86 10.84
CA LEU A 1040 -30.48 49.32 11.02
C LEU A 1040 -30.92 49.72 12.44
N SER A 1041 -31.54 48.79 13.17
CA SER A 1041 -31.93 49.00 14.57
C SER A 1041 -30.72 48.99 15.51
N LYS A 1042 -29.58 48.43 15.10
CA LYS A 1042 -28.35 48.42 15.89
C LYS A 1042 -27.59 49.74 15.72
N VAL A 1043 -27.27 50.40 16.82
CA VAL A 1043 -26.41 51.60 16.79
C VAL A 1043 -24.97 51.14 16.55
N SER A 1044 -24.29 51.77 15.58
CA SER A 1044 -22.95 51.36 15.17
C SER A 1044 -21.91 51.51 16.29
N GLN A 1045 -21.20 50.44 16.60
CA GLN A 1045 -20.15 50.41 17.61
C GLN A 1045 -18.90 51.19 17.20
N SER A 1046 -18.61 51.28 15.89
CA SER A 1046 -17.47 52.05 15.37
C SER A 1046 -17.56 53.55 15.70
N ASN A 1047 -18.78 54.03 15.97
CA ASN A 1047 -19.04 55.41 16.37
C ASN A 1047 -19.11 55.60 17.89
N MET A 1048 -18.93 54.54 18.69
CA MET A 1048 -19.02 54.60 20.15
C MET A 1048 -17.64 54.62 20.81
N THR A 1049 -17.60 55.00 22.08
CA THR A 1049 -16.44 54.77 22.95
C THR A 1049 -16.88 54.08 24.23
N ALA A 1050 -16.03 53.20 24.76
CA ALA A 1050 -16.29 52.48 26.00
C ALA A 1050 -15.29 52.87 27.09
N THR A 1051 -15.79 53.01 28.31
CA THR A 1051 -14.98 53.23 29.52
C THR A 1051 -15.49 52.34 30.64
N ALA A 1052 -14.62 51.92 31.55
CA ALA A 1052 -15.01 51.06 32.66
C ALA A 1052 -14.44 51.57 33.99
N THR A 1053 -15.13 51.25 35.09
CA THR A 1053 -14.66 51.59 36.44
C THR A 1053 -13.49 50.72 36.89
N SER A 1054 -13.33 49.54 36.28
CA SER A 1054 -12.16 48.66 36.41
C SER A 1054 -11.90 47.99 35.06
N GLN A 1055 -10.63 47.80 34.71
CA GLN A 1055 -10.23 47.03 33.55
C GLN A 1055 -8.84 46.41 33.76
N GLU A 1056 -8.64 45.22 33.20
CA GLU A 1056 -7.33 44.60 33.07
C GLU A 1056 -6.53 45.25 31.92
N THR A 1057 -5.20 45.19 32.00
CA THR A 1057 -4.31 45.86 31.05
C THR A 1057 -4.51 45.38 29.61
N TRP A 1058 -4.75 44.09 29.42
CA TRP A 1058 -4.89 43.44 28.11
C TRP A 1058 -6.35 43.27 27.65
N ASP A 1059 -7.31 43.48 28.56
CA ASP A 1059 -8.75 43.37 28.29
C ASP A 1059 -9.48 44.70 28.59
N PRO A 1060 -9.13 45.80 27.88
CA PRO A 1060 -9.69 47.12 28.11
C PRO A 1060 -11.18 47.21 27.72
N ALA A 1061 -11.85 48.27 28.19
CA ALA A 1061 -13.27 48.51 27.89
C ALA A 1061 -13.59 48.57 26.37
N SER A 1062 -12.63 49.00 25.54
CA SER A 1062 -12.79 49.11 24.07
C SER A 1062 -13.06 47.78 23.39
N ASN A 1063 -12.60 46.67 23.95
CA ASN A 1063 -12.81 45.33 23.38
C ASN A 1063 -14.29 44.95 23.40
N ALA A 1064 -15.12 45.54 24.28
CA ALA A 1064 -16.54 45.25 24.31
C ALA A 1064 -17.33 45.88 23.14
N ILE A 1065 -16.67 46.59 22.22
CA ILE A 1065 -17.28 47.29 21.09
C ILE A 1065 -16.43 47.20 19.80
N ASP A 1066 -15.51 46.24 19.68
CA ASP A 1066 -14.62 46.12 18.51
C ASP A 1066 -15.18 45.23 17.39
N GLY A 1067 -16.28 44.51 17.66
CA GLY A 1067 -16.93 43.61 16.72
C GLY A 1067 -16.38 42.18 16.75
N ASP A 1068 -15.39 41.89 17.59
CA ASP A 1068 -14.73 40.60 17.71
C ASP A 1068 -15.14 39.86 18.99
N LYS A 1069 -15.97 38.82 18.86
CA LYS A 1069 -16.39 37.96 19.98
C LYS A 1069 -15.24 37.15 20.60
N GLY A 1070 -14.04 37.19 20.01
CA GLY A 1070 -12.80 36.62 20.53
C GLY A 1070 -12.05 37.52 21.50
N THR A 1071 -12.31 38.83 21.53
CA THR A 1071 -11.77 39.77 22.51
C THR A 1071 -12.81 40.05 23.61
N LEU A 1072 -12.40 40.68 24.72
CA LEU A 1072 -13.32 41.08 25.78
C LEU A 1072 -12.80 42.23 26.64
N TRP A 1073 -13.72 42.98 27.25
CA TRP A 1073 -13.44 43.76 28.45
C TRP A 1073 -13.47 42.86 29.69
N HIS A 1074 -12.52 43.01 30.60
CA HIS A 1074 -12.47 42.31 31.88
C HIS A 1074 -12.09 43.25 33.01
N THR A 1075 -12.71 43.18 34.19
CA THR A 1075 -12.23 43.83 35.42
C THR A 1075 -10.85 43.31 35.83
N LYS A 1076 -10.02 44.07 36.57
CA LYS A 1076 -8.66 43.61 36.95
C LYS A 1076 -8.64 42.18 37.52
N TRP A 1077 -7.69 41.37 37.04
CA TRP A 1077 -7.62 39.95 37.40
C TRP A 1077 -7.21 39.70 38.85
N ASP A 1078 -6.58 40.68 39.50
CA ASP A 1078 -6.13 40.58 40.89
C ASP A 1078 -7.24 40.77 41.95
N LEU A 1079 -8.49 41.00 41.52
CA LEU A 1079 -9.65 41.29 42.39
C LEU A 1079 -9.48 42.55 43.26
N SER A 1080 -8.54 43.45 42.93
CA SER A 1080 -8.34 44.71 43.67
C SER A 1080 -9.56 45.63 43.60
N ASP A 1081 -10.36 45.51 42.54
CA ASP A 1081 -11.60 46.25 42.33
C ASP A 1081 -12.81 45.31 42.48
N SER A 1082 -13.37 45.21 43.71
CA SER A 1082 -14.54 44.35 43.97
C SER A 1082 -15.81 44.86 43.26
N LEU A 1083 -16.69 43.93 42.85
CA LEU A 1083 -18.02 44.29 42.35
C LEU A 1083 -18.83 45.05 43.43
N PRO A 1084 -19.66 46.05 43.06
CA PRO A 1084 -20.08 46.35 41.69
C PRO A 1084 -19.06 47.14 40.86
N GLN A 1085 -18.90 46.75 39.60
CA GLN A 1085 -18.10 47.44 38.59
C GLN A 1085 -18.95 47.66 37.33
N SER A 1086 -18.65 48.68 36.54
CA SER A 1086 -19.46 49.03 35.37
C SER A 1086 -18.63 49.32 34.13
N ILE A 1087 -19.22 49.01 32.98
CA ILE A 1087 -18.79 49.48 31.67
C ILE A 1087 -19.84 50.47 31.14
N THR A 1088 -19.38 51.60 30.62
CA THR A 1088 -20.19 52.69 30.11
C THR A 1088 -19.83 52.96 28.66
N LEU A 1089 -20.83 52.84 27.80
CA LEU A 1089 -20.77 53.25 26.41
C LEU A 1089 -21.19 54.72 26.28
N ASN A 1090 -20.41 55.50 25.55
CA ASN A 1090 -20.81 56.79 24.99
C ASN A 1090 -21.13 56.55 23.51
N LEU A 1091 -22.39 56.71 23.15
CA LEU A 1091 -22.90 56.46 21.81
C LEU A 1091 -22.48 57.55 20.79
N ASN A 1092 -21.78 58.59 21.26
CA ASN A 1092 -21.30 59.76 20.52
C ASN A 1092 -22.41 60.70 20.01
N ASP A 1093 -23.61 60.18 19.75
CA ASP A 1093 -24.84 60.91 19.53
C ASP A 1093 -25.96 60.48 20.51
N THR A 1094 -27.07 61.20 20.50
CA THR A 1094 -28.24 60.91 21.31
C THR A 1094 -29.22 60.05 20.52
N TYR A 1095 -29.50 58.83 21.01
CA TYR A 1095 -30.40 57.88 20.36
C TYR A 1095 -31.62 57.59 21.22
N ARG A 1096 -32.75 57.26 20.57
CA ARG A 1096 -33.91 56.65 21.25
C ARG A 1096 -33.76 55.14 21.26
N ILE A 1097 -33.22 54.63 22.35
CA ILE A 1097 -32.84 53.22 22.50
C ILE A 1097 -33.93 52.44 23.23
N ASN A 1098 -34.06 51.15 22.92
CA ASN A 1098 -35.09 50.26 23.46
C ASN A 1098 -34.53 48.90 23.94
N LYS A 1099 -33.31 48.54 23.53
CA LYS A 1099 -32.70 47.24 23.84
C LYS A 1099 -31.18 47.38 23.97
N VAL A 1100 -30.61 46.66 24.92
CA VAL A 1100 -29.18 46.41 25.04
C VAL A 1100 -28.96 44.91 25.04
N GLU A 1101 -28.00 44.44 24.26
CA GLU A 1101 -27.57 43.05 24.23
C GLU A 1101 -26.11 42.96 24.64
N MET A 1102 -25.79 41.96 25.46
CA MET A 1102 -24.45 41.69 25.96
C MET A 1102 -24.06 40.27 25.59
N GLN A 1103 -22.95 40.09 24.88
CA GLN A 1103 -22.34 38.80 24.64
C GLN A 1103 -21.35 38.50 25.77
N PRO A 1104 -21.56 37.44 26.57
CA PRO A 1104 -20.53 36.95 27.48
C PRO A 1104 -19.32 36.45 26.68
N ARG A 1105 -18.17 36.36 27.35
CA ARG A 1105 -16.98 35.65 26.82
C ARG A 1105 -17.36 34.25 26.30
N THR A 1106 -16.70 33.80 25.24
CA THR A 1106 -17.02 32.55 24.52
C THR A 1106 -16.24 31.31 25.00
N SER A 1107 -15.30 31.49 25.94
CA SER A 1107 -14.57 30.42 26.61
C SER A 1107 -14.30 30.77 28.08
N GLN A 1108 -14.31 29.78 28.99
CA GLN A 1108 -14.20 29.93 30.46
C GLN A 1108 -15.35 30.71 31.12
N TYR A 1109 -15.52 30.59 32.44
CA TYR A 1109 -16.66 31.20 33.16
C TYR A 1109 -16.32 32.47 33.95
N ASN A 1110 -15.04 32.75 34.25
CA ASN A 1110 -14.64 33.91 35.06
C ASN A 1110 -15.11 35.22 34.44
N GLY A 1111 -15.80 36.05 35.24
CA GLY A 1111 -16.31 37.34 34.80
C GLY A 1111 -17.71 37.31 34.18
N ILE A 1112 -18.32 36.15 33.91
CA ILE A 1112 -19.69 36.12 33.38
C ILE A 1112 -20.66 36.71 34.41
N ILE A 1113 -21.29 37.82 34.03
CA ILE A 1113 -22.19 38.61 34.90
C ILE A 1113 -23.47 37.82 35.17
N SER A 1114 -23.77 37.58 36.45
CA SER A 1114 -24.99 36.87 36.88
C SER A 1114 -26.06 37.81 37.43
N LYS A 1115 -25.71 39.06 37.77
CA LYS A 1115 -26.66 40.08 38.22
C LYS A 1115 -26.22 41.47 37.81
N TYR A 1116 -27.14 42.28 37.30
CA TYR A 1116 -26.80 43.56 36.70
C TYR A 1116 -27.82 44.67 37.01
N ARG A 1117 -27.40 45.92 36.79
CA ARG A 1117 -28.25 47.08 36.61
C ARG A 1117 -27.87 47.82 35.34
N LEU A 1118 -28.86 48.37 34.65
CA LEU A 1118 -28.68 49.15 33.43
C LEU A 1118 -29.13 50.59 33.69
N TYR A 1119 -28.28 51.53 33.30
CA TYR A 1119 -28.53 52.96 33.43
C TYR A 1119 -28.34 53.67 32.09
N VAL A 1120 -29.02 54.79 31.92
CA VAL A 1120 -28.84 55.71 30.78
C VAL A 1120 -28.62 57.14 31.24
N SER A 1121 -27.94 57.94 30.43
CA SER A 1121 -27.74 59.37 30.63
C SER A 1121 -27.66 60.11 29.29
N ASN A 1122 -28.00 61.40 29.27
CA ASN A 1122 -27.81 62.28 28.12
C ASN A 1122 -26.59 63.21 28.26
N ASP A 1123 -26.10 63.44 29.48
CA ASP A 1123 -24.98 64.35 29.78
C ASP A 1123 -23.71 63.63 30.28
N GLY A 1124 -23.81 62.32 30.57
CA GLY A 1124 -22.71 61.52 31.09
C GLY A 1124 -22.44 61.71 32.58
N ILE A 1125 -23.25 62.52 33.26
CA ILE A 1125 -23.14 62.86 34.69
C ILE A 1125 -24.32 62.25 35.45
N ASP A 1126 -25.55 62.57 35.06
CA ASP A 1126 -26.77 62.12 35.72
C ASP A 1126 -27.30 60.83 35.07
N TYR A 1127 -27.17 59.71 35.79
CA TYR A 1127 -27.59 58.38 35.32
C TYR A 1127 -28.92 57.94 35.93
N ARG A 1128 -29.89 57.62 35.06
CA ARG A 1128 -31.19 57.05 35.45
C ARG A 1128 -31.19 55.54 35.24
N LYS A 1129 -31.55 54.77 36.28
CA LYS A 1129 -31.73 53.32 36.18
C LYS A 1129 -32.94 52.98 35.30
N ILE A 1130 -32.75 52.12 34.32
CA ILE A 1130 -33.79 51.68 33.37
C ILE A 1130 -34.01 50.16 33.36
N GLY A 1131 -33.11 49.38 33.96
CA GLY A 1131 -33.28 47.94 34.10
C GLY A 1131 -32.44 47.35 35.24
N GLU A 1132 -32.85 46.19 35.75
CA GLU A 1132 -32.04 45.33 36.62
C GLU A 1132 -32.54 43.90 36.52
N GLY A 1133 -31.65 42.93 36.71
CA GLY A 1133 -32.01 41.52 36.53
C GLY A 1133 -30.90 40.57 36.92
N ASN A 1134 -31.20 39.28 36.80
CA ASN A 1134 -30.25 38.19 36.95
C ASN A 1134 -30.14 37.43 35.62
N TRP A 1135 -28.96 36.87 35.34
CA TRP A 1135 -28.69 36.04 34.18
C TRP A 1135 -28.04 34.72 34.62
N ASP A 1136 -28.33 33.65 33.87
CA ASP A 1136 -27.62 32.38 34.03
C ASP A 1136 -26.16 32.53 33.56
N VAL A 1137 -25.26 31.83 34.26
CA VAL A 1137 -23.82 31.79 33.95
C VAL A 1137 -23.59 30.79 32.81
N ASN A 1138 -23.73 31.27 31.56
CA ASN A 1138 -23.48 30.51 30.34
C ASN A 1138 -23.00 31.46 29.21
N TYR A 1139 -22.76 30.91 28.02
CA TYR A 1139 -22.23 31.65 26.87
C TYR A 1139 -23.29 32.35 26.01
N ASP A 1140 -24.58 32.18 26.34
CA ASP A 1140 -25.67 32.72 25.56
C ASP A 1140 -25.73 34.25 25.67
N ALA A 1141 -26.01 34.92 24.55
CA ALA A 1141 -26.22 36.36 24.52
C ALA A 1141 -27.34 36.78 25.49
N LYS A 1142 -27.13 37.91 26.17
CA LYS A 1142 -28.01 38.42 27.22
C LYS A 1142 -28.70 39.68 26.76
N THR A 1143 -30.03 39.68 26.75
CA THR A 1143 -30.82 40.83 26.28
C THR A 1143 -31.51 41.55 27.42
N ILE A 1144 -31.47 42.88 27.38
CA ILE A 1144 -32.20 43.79 28.26
C ILE A 1144 -33.14 44.62 27.39
N ASN A 1145 -34.43 44.35 27.48
CA ASN A 1145 -35.46 45.14 26.81
C ASN A 1145 -36.05 46.15 27.80
N PHE A 1146 -36.30 47.37 27.34
CA PHE A 1146 -36.89 48.43 28.14
C PHE A 1146 -37.74 49.36 27.25
N ASN A 1147 -38.60 50.17 27.88
CA ASN A 1147 -39.36 51.18 27.13
C ASN A 1147 -38.41 52.17 26.47
N GLU A 1148 -38.74 52.59 25.24
CA GLU A 1148 -37.95 53.56 24.49
C GLU A 1148 -37.55 54.75 25.37
N THR A 1149 -36.24 55.02 25.43
CA THR A 1149 -35.68 56.14 26.17
C THR A 1149 -34.60 56.81 25.35
N GLU A 1150 -34.55 58.12 25.43
CA GLU A 1150 -33.43 58.89 24.93
C GLU A 1150 -32.18 58.63 25.79
N ALA A 1151 -31.05 58.36 25.15
CA ALA A 1151 -29.76 58.12 25.80
C ALA A 1151 -28.60 58.51 24.87
N LYS A 1152 -27.59 59.17 25.43
CA LYS A 1152 -26.25 59.30 24.84
C LYS A 1152 -25.23 58.36 25.49
N TYR A 1153 -25.48 57.97 26.74
CA TYR A 1153 -24.64 57.06 27.51
C TYR A 1153 -25.45 55.88 28.02
N VAL A 1154 -24.89 54.68 27.92
CA VAL A 1154 -25.48 53.43 28.42
C VAL A 1154 -24.47 52.79 29.37
N LYS A 1155 -24.86 52.54 30.62
CA LYS A 1155 -24.00 51.96 31.65
C LYS A 1155 -24.56 50.64 32.15
N LEU A 1156 -23.80 49.57 31.94
CA LEU A 1156 -24.04 48.25 32.50
C LEU A 1156 -23.21 48.07 33.76
N GLU A 1157 -23.86 48.01 34.92
CA GLU A 1157 -23.25 47.77 36.22
C GLU A 1157 -23.41 46.30 36.59
N ALA A 1158 -22.31 45.57 36.69
CA ALA A 1158 -22.28 44.20 37.19
C ALA A 1158 -22.32 44.20 38.72
N ILE A 1159 -23.38 43.64 39.30
CA ILE A 1159 -23.56 43.53 40.75
C ILE A 1159 -22.95 42.23 41.26
N GLU A 1160 -23.10 41.13 40.50
CA GLU A 1160 -22.53 39.81 40.78
C GLU A 1160 -22.05 39.19 39.46
N GLY A 1161 -20.93 38.45 39.51
CA GLY A 1161 -20.34 37.74 38.38
C GLY A 1161 -19.52 36.54 38.84
N TYR A 1162 -19.37 35.53 37.97
CA TYR A 1162 -18.69 34.29 38.32
C TYR A 1162 -17.23 34.53 38.67
N GLY A 1163 -16.81 34.03 39.84
CA GLY A 1163 -15.46 34.25 40.39
C GLY A 1163 -15.25 35.64 41.03
N GLY A 1164 -16.25 36.52 41.04
CA GLY A 1164 -16.14 37.87 41.62
C GLY A 1164 -15.64 38.95 40.65
N TRP A 1165 -15.45 38.62 39.38
CA TRP A 1165 -15.09 39.54 38.29
C TRP A 1165 -16.31 39.89 37.43
N ALA A 1166 -16.15 40.87 36.53
CA ALA A 1166 -17.06 41.10 35.41
C ALA A 1166 -16.29 41.13 34.08
N SER A 1167 -16.88 40.56 33.03
CA SER A 1167 -16.35 40.55 31.68
C SER A 1167 -17.46 40.63 30.64
N VAL A 1168 -17.18 41.27 29.51
CA VAL A 1168 -18.10 41.37 28.37
C VAL A 1168 -17.31 41.26 27.07
N ALA A 1169 -17.68 40.33 26.20
CA ALA A 1169 -17.09 40.21 24.87
C ALA A 1169 -17.64 41.29 23.94
N GLU A 1170 -18.96 41.47 23.90
CA GLU A 1170 -19.59 42.49 23.06
C GLU A 1170 -20.79 43.16 23.74
N LEU A 1171 -20.98 44.46 23.53
CA LEU A 1171 -22.16 45.23 23.90
C LEU A 1171 -22.79 45.91 22.69
N TYR A 1172 -24.04 45.55 22.43
CA TYR A 1172 -24.83 46.12 21.36
C TYR A 1172 -25.98 46.96 21.93
N VAL A 1173 -26.18 48.14 21.39
CA VAL A 1173 -27.29 49.05 21.74
C VAL A 1173 -28.21 49.17 20.53
N TYR A 1174 -29.51 49.10 20.77
CA TYR A 1174 -30.52 49.09 19.72
C TYR A 1174 -31.53 50.22 19.90
N ARG A 1175 -32.05 50.69 18.77
CA ARG A 1175 -33.11 51.69 18.59
C ARG A 1175 -34.32 51.07 17.88
N ASN A 1176 -35.40 51.82 17.74
CA ASN A 1176 -36.53 51.40 16.87
C ASN A 1176 -36.11 51.34 15.39
N GLU A 1177 -36.87 50.62 14.57
CA GLU A 1177 -36.61 50.52 13.12
C GLU A 1177 -36.48 51.91 12.48
N VAL A 1178 -35.35 52.14 11.80
CA VAL A 1178 -35.09 53.34 11.00
C VAL A 1178 -35.01 52.94 9.53
N SER A 1179 -35.33 53.88 8.65
CA SER A 1179 -35.28 53.69 7.20
C SER A 1179 -34.16 54.52 6.58
N ILE A 1180 -33.72 54.13 5.39
CA ILE A 1180 -32.64 54.81 4.68
C ILE A 1180 -33.20 56.04 3.95
N VAL A 1181 -32.48 57.17 3.97
CA VAL A 1181 -32.91 58.45 3.37
C VAL A 1181 -32.13 58.77 2.09
N GLU A 1182 -30.80 58.86 2.15
CA GLU A 1182 -29.96 59.21 0.99
C GLU A 1182 -28.49 58.79 1.18
N THR A 1183 -27.77 58.62 0.06
CA THR A 1183 -26.32 58.39 -0.01
C THR A 1183 -25.64 59.46 -0.86
N ALA A 1184 -24.36 59.72 -0.58
CA ALA A 1184 -23.58 60.66 -1.38
C ALA A 1184 -23.16 60.06 -2.74
N PRO A 1185 -23.23 60.81 -3.86
CA PRO A 1185 -22.63 60.39 -5.13
C PRO A 1185 -21.11 60.34 -5.00
N ILE A 1186 -20.47 59.47 -5.79
CA ILE A 1186 -19.02 59.27 -5.74
C ILE A 1186 -18.35 59.46 -7.10
N GLU A 1187 -17.06 59.82 -7.09
CA GLU A 1187 -16.21 59.90 -8.27
C GLU A 1187 -15.07 58.88 -8.19
N VAL A 1188 -14.87 58.09 -9.24
CA VAL A 1188 -13.85 57.04 -9.32
C VAL A 1188 -13.04 57.23 -10.60
N ALA A 1189 -11.73 56.96 -10.55
CA ALA A 1189 -10.87 57.03 -11.73
C ALA A 1189 -10.21 55.68 -12.04
N THR A 1190 -10.15 55.30 -13.30
CA THR A 1190 -9.45 54.09 -13.78
C THR A 1190 -8.61 54.39 -15.01
N ARG A 1191 -7.74 53.43 -15.39
CA ARG A 1191 -6.92 53.52 -16.60
C ARG A 1191 -7.63 52.91 -17.80
N VAL A 1192 -7.31 53.38 -19.00
CA VAL A 1192 -7.79 52.76 -20.25
C VAL A 1192 -7.46 51.26 -20.25
N GLY A 1193 -8.48 50.43 -20.43
CA GLY A 1193 -8.39 48.96 -20.42
C GLY A 1193 -8.50 48.31 -19.03
N TYR A 1194 -8.64 49.08 -17.96
CA TYR A 1194 -8.79 48.58 -16.58
C TYR A 1194 -10.19 48.88 -16.05
N ALA A 1195 -10.90 47.87 -15.57
CA ALA A 1195 -12.19 48.07 -14.89
C ALA A 1195 -12.02 48.95 -13.64
N PRO A 1196 -12.93 49.91 -13.38
CA PRO A 1196 -12.84 50.78 -12.21
C PRO A 1196 -13.17 50.03 -10.91
N THR A 1197 -12.45 50.36 -9.84
CA THR A 1197 -12.72 49.82 -8.49
C THR A 1197 -13.72 50.71 -7.77
N LEU A 1198 -14.92 50.20 -7.49
CA LEU A 1198 -15.97 50.92 -6.78
C LEU A 1198 -15.92 50.62 -5.26
N PRO A 1199 -16.27 51.59 -4.39
CA PRO A 1199 -16.33 51.36 -2.95
C PRO A 1199 -17.46 50.41 -2.59
N VAL A 1200 -17.20 49.49 -1.66
CA VAL A 1200 -18.16 48.46 -1.25
C VAL A 1200 -19.14 48.93 -0.17
N GLU A 1201 -18.89 50.07 0.47
CA GLU A 1201 -19.75 50.73 1.46
C GLU A 1201 -19.77 52.25 1.25
N LEU A 1202 -20.87 52.92 1.60
CA LEU A 1202 -20.97 54.38 1.57
C LEU A 1202 -21.65 54.96 2.82
N PRO A 1203 -21.23 56.18 3.23
CA PRO A 1203 -21.92 56.93 4.27
C PRO A 1203 -23.36 57.20 3.85
N THR A 1204 -24.28 56.67 4.62
CA THR A 1204 -25.70 56.70 4.32
C THR A 1204 -26.48 57.38 5.44
N ARG A 1205 -27.30 58.36 5.11
CA ARG A 1205 -28.16 59.06 6.07
C ARG A 1205 -29.46 58.28 6.29
N LEU A 1206 -29.84 58.10 7.55
CA LEU A 1206 -31.05 57.38 7.97
C LEU A 1206 -32.17 58.36 8.38
N SER A 1207 -33.39 57.84 8.60
CA SER A 1207 -34.60 58.64 8.86
C SER A 1207 -34.60 59.38 10.20
N ASP A 1208 -33.65 59.07 11.08
CA ASP A 1208 -33.38 59.79 12.32
C ASP A 1208 -32.22 60.79 12.20
N ASP A 1209 -31.79 61.09 10.97
CA ASP A 1209 -30.65 61.93 10.59
C ASP A 1209 -29.26 61.39 11.02
N SER A 1210 -29.17 60.18 11.57
CA SER A 1210 -27.88 59.52 11.81
C SER A 1210 -27.23 59.04 10.51
N ILE A 1211 -25.90 58.92 10.51
CA ILE A 1211 -25.12 58.41 9.38
C ILE A 1211 -24.59 57.01 9.72
N MET A 1212 -24.77 56.07 8.79
CA MET A 1212 -24.28 54.70 8.87
C MET A 1212 -23.61 54.32 7.54
N ASP A 1213 -22.42 53.74 7.58
CA ASP A 1213 -21.81 53.16 6.39
C ASP A 1213 -22.58 51.90 6.01
N LEU A 1214 -23.21 51.90 4.84
CA LEU A 1214 -24.02 50.78 4.35
C LEU A 1214 -23.40 50.18 3.09
N PRO A 1215 -23.43 48.85 2.95
CA PRO A 1215 -22.90 48.19 1.77
C PRO A 1215 -23.64 48.60 0.50
N ILE A 1216 -22.90 48.70 -0.61
CA ILE A 1216 -23.41 49.06 -1.92
C ILE A 1216 -23.25 47.89 -2.90
N ALA A 1217 -24.32 47.57 -3.61
CA ALA A 1217 -24.29 46.67 -4.76
C ALA A 1217 -24.28 47.51 -6.04
N TRP A 1218 -23.20 47.45 -6.82
CA TRP A 1218 -23.07 48.22 -8.06
C TRP A 1218 -23.51 47.40 -9.28
N ASP A 1219 -24.09 48.09 -10.26
CA ASP A 1219 -24.42 47.52 -11.56
C ASP A 1219 -23.15 47.19 -12.36
N GLY A 1220 -23.32 46.32 -13.35
CA GLY A 1220 -22.23 45.82 -14.17
C GLY A 1220 -21.69 46.91 -15.07
N ILE A 1221 -20.37 46.96 -15.23
CA ILE A 1221 -19.71 47.97 -16.04
C ILE A 1221 -19.32 47.36 -17.39
N ASP A 1222 -19.95 47.86 -18.46
CA ASP A 1222 -19.60 47.48 -19.82
C ASP A 1222 -18.12 47.80 -20.11
N ARG A 1223 -17.41 46.83 -20.71
CA ARG A 1223 -16.01 46.97 -21.12
C ARG A 1223 -15.79 48.15 -22.05
N ASP A 1224 -16.71 48.41 -22.98
CA ASP A 1224 -16.58 49.50 -23.95
C ASP A 1224 -16.48 50.87 -23.28
N ASN A 1225 -17.04 51.01 -22.07
CA ASN A 1225 -17.01 52.26 -21.31
C ASN A 1225 -15.62 52.61 -20.76
N TYR A 1226 -14.73 51.63 -20.56
CA TYR A 1226 -13.37 51.85 -20.06
C TYR A 1226 -12.25 51.44 -21.02
N MET A 1227 -12.57 51.05 -22.25
CA MET A 1227 -11.58 50.81 -23.32
C MET A 1227 -11.11 52.09 -24.03
N LYS A 1228 -11.67 53.27 -23.69
CA LYS A 1228 -11.30 54.58 -24.25
C LYS A 1228 -11.30 55.64 -23.15
N GLU A 1229 -10.50 56.70 -23.32
CA GLU A 1229 -10.57 57.87 -22.44
C GLU A 1229 -11.98 58.49 -22.47
N GLY A 1230 -12.52 58.84 -21.31
CA GLY A 1230 -13.88 59.37 -21.19
C GLY A 1230 -14.44 59.31 -19.78
N THR A 1231 -15.71 59.70 -19.64
CA THR A 1231 -16.45 59.64 -18.37
C THR A 1231 -17.78 58.95 -18.57
N PHE A 1232 -18.17 58.06 -17.66
CA PHE A 1232 -19.47 57.38 -17.66
C PHE A 1232 -20.02 57.23 -16.24
N ILE A 1233 -21.31 56.91 -16.10
CA ILE A 1233 -21.97 56.73 -14.80
C ILE A 1233 -22.23 55.23 -14.59
N VAL A 1234 -22.02 54.77 -13.37
CA VAL A 1234 -22.41 53.44 -12.89
C VAL A 1234 -23.47 53.63 -11.81
N GLU A 1235 -24.61 52.97 -11.97
CA GLU A 1235 -25.65 52.92 -10.95
C GLU A 1235 -25.36 51.77 -9.98
N GLY A 1236 -25.90 51.87 -8.77
CA GLY A 1236 -25.85 50.84 -7.76
C GLY A 1236 -26.97 51.06 -6.76
N HIS A 1237 -27.07 50.20 -5.74
CA HIS A 1237 -28.11 50.26 -4.73
C HIS A 1237 -27.53 50.12 -3.33
N VAL A 1238 -28.10 50.88 -2.38
CA VAL A 1238 -27.83 50.64 -0.96
C VAL A 1238 -28.48 49.34 -0.56
N ASN A 1239 -27.68 48.43 -0.03
CA ASN A 1239 -28.05 47.06 0.20
C ASN A 1239 -29.28 46.94 1.15
N GLY A 1240 -30.27 46.14 0.77
CA GLY A 1240 -31.54 46.00 1.50
C GLY A 1240 -32.55 47.15 1.28
N SER A 1241 -32.35 48.01 0.29
CA SER A 1241 -33.24 49.13 -0.01
C SER A 1241 -33.45 49.36 -1.51
N GLU A 1242 -34.50 50.11 -1.88
CA GLU A 1242 -34.73 50.57 -3.26
C GLU A 1242 -33.93 51.83 -3.63
N ILE A 1243 -33.00 52.30 -2.76
CA ILE A 1243 -32.26 53.55 -3.00
C ILE A 1243 -31.13 53.33 -4.00
N ILE A 1244 -31.19 54.06 -5.11
CA ILE A 1244 -30.18 54.09 -6.16
C ILE A 1244 -29.03 55.04 -5.75
N VAL A 1245 -27.80 54.58 -5.96
CA VAL A 1245 -26.55 55.33 -5.80
C VAL A 1245 -25.89 55.46 -7.17
N THR A 1246 -25.20 56.57 -7.43
CA THR A 1246 -24.48 56.79 -8.69
C THR A 1246 -22.98 57.06 -8.45
N ALA A 1247 -22.15 56.43 -9.27
CA ALA A 1247 -20.71 56.66 -9.35
C ALA A 1247 -20.34 57.24 -10.71
N THR A 1248 -19.65 58.37 -10.74
CA THR A 1248 -19.08 58.94 -11.96
C THR A 1248 -17.67 58.41 -12.16
N ILE A 1249 -17.45 57.64 -13.23
CA ILE A 1249 -16.17 57.01 -13.55
C ILE A 1249 -15.43 57.84 -14.58
N THR A 1250 -14.16 58.18 -14.32
CA THR A 1250 -13.26 58.84 -15.26
C THR A 1250 -12.15 57.89 -15.71
N VAL A 1251 -12.10 57.60 -17.00
CA VAL A 1251 -11.09 56.73 -17.63
C VAL A 1251 -10.01 57.63 -18.23
N LYS A 1252 -8.76 57.44 -17.79
CA LYS A 1252 -7.62 58.32 -18.14
C LYS A 1252 -6.30 57.59 -18.32
#